data_AF-A0A8S3ULU6-F1
#
_entry.id   AF-A0A8S3ULU6-F1
#
_cell.length_a   1.000
_cell.length_b   1.000
_cell.length_c   1.000
_cell.angle_alpha   90.00
_cell.angle_beta   90.00
_cell.angle_gamma   90.00
#
_symmetry.space_group_name_H-M   'P 1'
#
loop_
_entity.id
_entity.type
_entity.pdbx_description
1 polymer ?
#
loop_
_entity_poly.entity_id
_entity_poly.type
_entity_poly.pdbx_seq_one_letter_code
_entity_poly.pdbx_strand_id
1 'polypeptide(L)'
;MGRFKKGGFSHKKYKDRYEKVSEAQKKRWNVPLEDHSYSTQQNTTMFPIGVDHEEEVQVPNSRSFTQWREGRRVVELGILADGLRGCAKCGLPLQLGHTTSILTCGLSAILKIPCSNTVCRHVNNIPTGKRQERIWDANVKLASASINAGLGERQVNTLLSGLNIPPVSHCMMSARQKDVGVALQEVAKETVDQALCEEVELTKRNKDQDSITAAVDAGWQMRGSGRSYNSLSGHCSMIGTETGKIVNYAVRIKSCRVCSLAEKSKSSPPVHECHMNWSGSAKSMEADMVTEMVKDVGKKGVSVSSIVGDEDSTTIARLRANVDKNITKVSDSNHVKKLLGNSLYEIKKKHKTLTIKVIQYLQRCFNYILAQGKGNPDMIKESILALSGHPFGQHERCNNTWCRFLDNPNEKFNSLPHGKPLTDGALQNDLKSVFTKYAENSGKLSSLGSTQANESFNRIVASKAPKQQHYSSSGSLNYRIAACVAQKNEGNKYILDVNKNMSVSPGYYTLRLAVLRDIQHRKRKAIANTYRFKQRRRNLKSTRHQKLATREVREGVTYSSGIGLEDHLSDDIEEIPSPSLQPAYQTIEWSTTVNNIFFDIEATGLARNSHITQISATSDKGSINTYVLPKKPITPKAQEITGIKVEGSKMFCHDKEVKSVGIKEALKMLILFLAQYKKNVIIGHNIKSYDLPVLFCALNNCSIMNEFSCSILGFLDTLQLFKSLLPGLTSYAQSNLYNTVLNETYDGHDSMEDVVALSRLFHHLAPSTEAKQLSSFSFDSAARRYDHNQKTKLLLPTLTPLTEKKVITLRTANVIAASGMSFSHLRISYARDGRQGIEDVLKEEDVNGKVRVTKSKKIVDAISDFFKSLKPDE
;
A
#
# COMPACT_ATOMS: atom_id res chain seq x y z
N MET A 1 -4.19 -1.66 31.23
CA MET A 1 -5.27 -2.16 32.11
C MET A 1 -4.69 -3.30 32.92
N GLY A 2 -4.33 -3.04 34.18
CA GLY A 2 -3.82 -4.02 35.12
C GLY A 2 -4.94 -4.75 35.86
N ARG A 3 -4.68 -6.01 36.21
CA ARG A 3 -5.54 -6.98 36.89
C ARG A 3 -6.14 -6.44 38.20
N PHE A 4 -7.44 -6.65 38.42
CA PHE A 4 -8.01 -6.80 39.77
C PHE A 4 -8.88 -8.05 39.84
N LYS A 5 -8.67 -8.78 40.93
CA LYS A 5 -9.06 -10.17 41.21
C LYS A 5 -10.55 -10.30 41.53
N LYS A 6 -11.11 -11.45 41.12
CA LYS A 6 -12.33 -12.04 41.69
C LYS A 6 -12.10 -12.36 43.18
N GLY A 7 -12.99 -11.88 44.06
CA GLY A 7 -13.11 -12.32 45.45
C GLY A 7 -14.56 -12.68 45.73
N GLY A 8 -14.80 -13.92 46.17
CA GLY A 8 -16.12 -14.49 46.43
C GLY A 8 -16.61 -14.29 47.87
N PHE A 9 -17.92 -14.00 47.95
CA PHE A 9 -18.95 -14.11 49.00
C PHE A 9 -18.62 -14.59 50.42
N SER A 10 -19.11 -13.86 51.44
CA SER A 10 -19.47 -14.45 52.74
C SER A 10 -20.58 -13.69 53.49
N HIS A 11 -21.83 -14.13 53.34
CA HIS A 11 -22.77 -14.14 54.45
C HIS A 11 -23.84 -15.22 54.18
N LYS A 12 -23.98 -16.15 55.12
CA LYS A 12 -24.94 -17.28 55.07
C LYS A 12 -26.37 -16.81 54.79
N LYS A 13 -26.72 -15.62 55.29
CA LYS A 13 -28.03 -14.95 55.10
C LYS A 13 -28.32 -14.51 53.65
N TYR A 14 -27.30 -14.28 52.82
CA TYR A 14 -27.47 -13.93 51.40
C TYR A 14 -27.50 -15.16 50.48
N LYS A 15 -26.84 -16.25 50.87
CA LYS A 15 -26.91 -17.53 50.15
C LYS A 15 -28.30 -18.15 50.25
N ASP A 16 -28.89 -18.17 51.45
CA ASP A 16 -30.26 -18.67 51.66
C ASP A 16 -31.32 -17.81 50.94
N ARG A 17 -31.07 -16.50 50.79
CA ARG A 17 -31.95 -15.59 50.05
C ARG A 17 -31.79 -15.75 48.54
N TYR A 18 -30.57 -16.00 48.05
CA TYR A 18 -30.29 -16.30 46.66
C TYR A 18 -30.83 -17.67 46.25
N GLU A 19 -30.71 -18.69 47.10
CA GLU A 19 -31.25 -20.04 46.87
C GLU A 19 -32.78 -20.03 46.90
N LYS A 20 -33.42 -19.32 47.84
CA LYS A 20 -34.89 -19.14 47.85
C LYS A 20 -35.41 -18.36 46.64
N VAL A 21 -34.67 -17.35 46.16
CA VAL A 21 -35.03 -16.59 44.95
C VAL A 21 -34.79 -17.42 43.69
N SER A 22 -33.72 -18.22 43.65
CA SER A 22 -33.37 -19.12 42.54
C SER A 22 -34.35 -20.30 42.43
N GLU A 23 -34.77 -20.90 43.55
CA GLU A 23 -35.83 -21.93 43.57
C GLU A 23 -37.21 -21.36 43.21
N ALA A 24 -37.55 -20.15 43.68
CA ALA A 24 -38.77 -19.47 43.29
C ALA A 24 -38.78 -19.09 41.78
N GLN A 25 -37.61 -18.79 41.20
CA GLN A 25 -37.44 -18.57 39.77
C GLN A 25 -37.51 -19.88 38.97
N LYS A 26 -36.86 -20.96 39.43
CA LYS A 26 -36.93 -22.29 38.80
C LYS A 26 -38.34 -22.88 38.80
N LYS A 27 -39.11 -22.67 39.89
CA LYS A 27 -40.52 -23.12 39.97
C LYS A 27 -41.49 -22.29 39.12
N ARG A 28 -41.14 -21.04 38.77
CA ARG A 28 -42.03 -20.14 38.02
C ARG A 28 -41.79 -20.14 36.51
N TRP A 29 -40.61 -20.57 36.06
CA TRP A 29 -40.19 -20.49 34.65
C TRP A 29 -39.80 -21.82 34.03
N ASN A 30 -40.37 -22.94 34.50
CA ASN A 30 -40.37 -24.19 33.74
C ASN A 30 -41.35 -24.08 32.56
N VAL A 31 -40.99 -23.27 31.58
CA VAL A 31 -41.31 -23.48 30.17
C VAL A 31 -39.96 -23.71 29.51
N PRO A 32 -39.75 -24.81 28.76
CA PRO A 32 -38.46 -25.11 28.18
C PRO A 32 -37.95 -23.93 27.36
N LEU A 33 -36.75 -23.46 27.69
CA LEU A 33 -35.92 -22.72 26.75
C LEU A 33 -35.44 -23.76 25.73
N GLU A 34 -36.13 -23.87 24.60
CA GLU A 34 -35.49 -24.40 23.41
C GLU A 34 -34.40 -23.41 23.00
N ASP A 35 -33.15 -23.81 23.23
CA ASP A 35 -32.01 -23.27 22.51
C ASP A 35 -32.35 -23.35 21.01
N HIS A 36 -32.44 -22.19 20.35
CA HIS A 36 -32.68 -22.16 18.92
C HIS A 36 -31.51 -22.85 18.21
N SER A 37 -31.82 -24.06 17.73
CA SER A 37 -31.04 -24.80 16.77
C SER A 37 -30.92 -24.00 15.47
N TYR A 38 -29.71 -23.97 14.92
CA TYR A 38 -29.51 -23.62 13.52
C TYR A 38 -30.06 -24.77 12.67
N SER A 39 -31.13 -24.53 11.92
CA SER A 39 -31.59 -25.44 10.86
C SER A 39 -32.46 -24.72 9.82
N THR A 40 -31.87 -24.60 8.63
CA THR A 40 -32.39 -24.84 7.27
C THR A 40 -33.87 -24.64 6.87
N GLN A 41 -33.98 -23.78 5.83
CA GLN A 41 -34.78 -23.85 4.60
C GLN A 41 -36.26 -23.38 4.53
N GLN A 42 -36.40 -22.37 3.65
CA GLN A 42 -37.41 -22.12 2.62
C GLN A 42 -38.89 -22.04 3.00
N ASN A 43 -39.44 -20.83 2.83
CA ASN A 43 -40.56 -20.67 1.90
C ASN A 43 -40.61 -19.26 1.32
N THR A 44 -40.27 -19.21 0.03
CA THR A 44 -40.44 -18.08 -0.88
C THR A 44 -41.93 -17.87 -1.12
N THR A 45 -42.47 -16.71 -0.75
CA THR A 45 -43.75 -16.25 -1.28
C THR A 45 -43.49 -15.09 -2.21
N MET A 46 -43.66 -15.36 -3.50
CA MET A 46 -43.74 -14.35 -4.55
C MET A 46 -44.94 -13.45 -4.30
N PHE A 47 -44.77 -12.14 -4.49
CA PHE A 47 -45.87 -11.22 -4.76
C PHE A 47 -45.76 -10.71 -6.21
N PRO A 48 -46.90 -10.52 -6.92
CA PRO A 48 -46.89 -10.19 -8.34
C PRO A 48 -46.53 -8.72 -8.62
N ILE A 49 -46.07 -8.55 -9.86
CA ILE A 49 -45.46 -7.40 -10.51
C ILE A 49 -46.40 -6.17 -10.60
N GLY A 50 -45.81 -4.98 -10.52
CA GLY A 50 -46.40 -3.76 -11.07
C GLY A 50 -45.54 -2.51 -10.86
N VAL A 51 -45.04 -1.96 -11.97
CA VAL A 51 -44.45 -0.63 -12.20
C VAL A 51 -42.91 -0.51 -12.12
N ASP A 52 -42.31 -0.33 -13.30
CA ASP A 52 -40.91 0.00 -13.57
C ASP A 52 -40.41 1.19 -12.74
N HIS A 53 -39.57 0.94 -11.74
CA HIS A 53 -38.62 1.91 -11.21
C HIS A 53 -37.33 1.18 -10.80
N GLU A 54 -36.19 1.78 -11.17
CA GLU A 54 -34.81 1.32 -10.93
C GLU A 54 -34.62 0.57 -9.59
N GLU A 55 -33.84 -0.52 -9.62
CA GLU A 55 -33.51 -1.48 -8.55
C GLU A 55 -33.09 -0.86 -7.17
N GLU A 56 -34.01 -0.22 -6.45
CA GLU A 56 -33.82 0.21 -5.05
C GLU A 56 -34.52 -0.77 -4.09
N VAL A 57 -33.75 -1.34 -3.15
CA VAL A 57 -34.31 -2.14 -2.05
C VAL A 57 -35.22 -1.26 -1.20
N GLN A 58 -36.53 -1.47 -1.27
CA GLN A 58 -37.48 -0.72 -0.47
C GLN A 58 -37.37 -1.09 1.01
N VAL A 59 -36.84 -0.16 1.81
CA VAL A 59 -36.91 -0.24 3.26
C VAL A 59 -38.32 0.19 3.69
N PRO A 60 -39.09 -0.64 4.42
CA PRO A 60 -40.44 -0.28 4.89
C PRO A 60 -40.46 1.02 5.68
N ASN A 61 -41.62 1.67 5.75
CA ASN A 61 -41.82 2.92 6.49
C ASN A 61 -41.17 2.88 7.88
N SER A 62 -40.47 3.96 8.25
CA SER A 62 -39.77 4.11 9.55
C SER A 62 -40.69 4.01 10.78
N ARG A 63 -42.00 3.82 10.58
CA ARG A 63 -43.00 3.46 11.57
C ARG A 63 -43.55 2.07 11.28
N SER A 64 -42.99 1.06 11.92
CA SER A 64 -43.42 -0.33 11.80
C SER A 64 -43.59 -0.96 13.18
N PHE A 65 -44.57 -1.86 13.28
CA PHE A 65 -44.73 -2.77 14.42
C PHE A 65 -43.87 -4.00 14.16
N THR A 66 -42.96 -4.30 15.07
CA THR A 66 -42.09 -5.49 15.01
C THR A 66 -42.19 -6.26 16.31
N GLN A 67 -41.79 -7.52 16.33
CA GLN A 67 -41.59 -8.23 17.59
C GLN A 67 -40.48 -7.53 18.38
N TRP A 68 -40.77 -7.11 19.62
CA TRP A 68 -39.82 -6.29 20.40
C TRP A 68 -38.56 -7.07 20.84
N ARG A 69 -38.62 -8.41 20.77
CA ARG A 69 -37.51 -9.32 21.08
C ARG A 69 -36.54 -9.53 19.91
N GLU A 70 -36.86 -9.03 18.72
CA GLU A 70 -36.05 -9.22 17.52
C GLU A 70 -35.15 -8.01 17.21
N GLY A 71 -33.89 -8.32 16.88
CA GLY A 71 -32.87 -7.33 16.55
C GLY A 71 -32.41 -6.50 17.75
N ARG A 72 -31.66 -5.43 17.45
CA ARG A 72 -31.12 -4.47 18.43
C ARG A 72 -31.80 -3.12 18.29
N ARG A 73 -31.81 -2.31 19.35
CA ARG A 73 -32.37 -0.95 19.36
C ARG A 73 -31.40 0.01 20.03
N VAL A 74 -31.42 1.27 19.59
CA VAL A 74 -30.71 2.37 20.27
C VAL A 74 -31.62 2.93 21.36
N VAL A 75 -31.13 2.92 22.59
CA VAL A 75 -31.91 3.31 23.77
C VAL A 75 -31.09 4.25 24.65
N GLU A 76 -31.71 5.35 25.07
CA GLU A 76 -31.19 6.21 26.15
C GLU A 76 -31.66 5.65 27.50
N LEU A 77 -30.73 5.02 28.22
CA LEU A 77 -31.05 4.27 29.45
C LEU A 77 -31.77 5.11 30.50
N GLY A 78 -31.42 6.39 30.66
CA GLY A 78 -32.10 7.29 31.60
C GLY A 78 -33.58 7.49 31.25
N ILE A 79 -33.88 7.78 29.98
CA ILE A 79 -35.26 7.97 29.52
C ILE A 79 -36.09 6.69 29.67
N LEU A 80 -35.49 5.54 29.33
CA LEU A 80 -36.16 4.26 29.52
C LEU A 80 -36.43 3.99 31.01
N ALA A 81 -35.45 4.22 31.89
CA ALA A 81 -35.59 4.01 33.33
C ALA A 81 -36.68 4.91 33.92
N ASP A 82 -36.71 6.19 33.54
CA ASP A 82 -37.74 7.15 33.98
C ASP A 82 -39.12 6.74 33.50
N GLY A 83 -39.25 6.30 32.25
CA GLY A 83 -40.51 5.82 31.70
C GLY A 83 -41.01 4.52 32.36
N LEU A 84 -40.10 3.67 32.85
CA LEU A 84 -40.45 2.45 33.58
C LEU A 84 -40.76 2.68 35.07
N ARG A 85 -40.50 3.89 35.59
CA ARG A 85 -40.65 4.22 37.01
C ARG A 85 -42.03 3.91 37.57
N GLY A 86 -43.08 4.14 36.79
CA GLY A 86 -44.45 3.88 37.20
C GLY A 86 -45.45 4.06 36.07
N CYS A 87 -46.59 3.37 36.18
CA CYS A 87 -47.70 3.55 35.27
C CYS A 87 -48.25 4.97 35.36
N ALA A 88 -48.51 5.60 34.22
CA ALA A 88 -49.01 6.98 34.16
C ALA A 88 -50.36 7.17 34.89
N LYS A 89 -51.16 6.11 35.05
CA LYS A 89 -52.47 6.16 35.70
C LYS A 89 -52.46 5.80 37.19
N CYS A 90 -51.66 4.83 37.61
CA CYS A 90 -51.70 4.31 38.99
C CYS A 90 -50.35 4.26 39.71
N GLY A 91 -49.27 4.74 39.08
CA GLY A 91 -47.94 4.82 39.68
C GLY A 91 -47.19 3.49 39.83
N LEU A 92 -47.83 2.34 39.56
CA LEU A 92 -47.18 1.04 39.74
C LEU A 92 -46.00 0.82 38.76
N PRO A 93 -44.84 0.34 39.24
CA PRO A 93 -43.67 0.13 38.40
C PRO A 93 -43.96 -0.75 37.18
N LEU A 94 -43.44 -0.34 36.02
CA LEU A 94 -43.61 -1.06 34.77
C LEU A 94 -42.45 -2.03 34.57
N GLN A 95 -42.76 -3.24 34.08
CA GLN A 95 -41.74 -4.23 33.75
C GLN A 95 -41.52 -4.28 32.24
N LEU A 96 -40.27 -4.11 31.83
CA LEU A 96 -39.90 -4.16 30.40
C LEU A 96 -40.32 -5.47 29.73
N GLY A 97 -40.26 -6.59 30.46
CA GLY A 97 -40.69 -7.90 29.96
C GLY A 97 -42.17 -7.99 29.59
N HIS A 98 -43.02 -7.08 30.08
CA HIS A 98 -44.45 -7.01 29.74
C HIS A 98 -44.71 -6.27 28.42
N THR A 99 -43.69 -5.80 27.72
CA THR A 99 -43.86 -5.12 26.43
C THR A 99 -44.67 -5.98 25.47
N THR A 100 -45.78 -5.44 24.97
CA THR A 100 -46.67 -6.14 24.02
C THR A 100 -46.33 -5.81 22.58
N SER A 101 -45.85 -4.59 22.33
CA SER A 101 -45.44 -4.16 20.99
C SER A 101 -44.42 -3.03 21.07
N ILE A 102 -43.65 -2.88 19.99
CA ILE A 102 -42.73 -1.76 19.78
C ILE A 102 -43.15 -1.05 18.49
N LEU A 103 -43.25 0.28 18.57
CA LEU A 103 -43.40 1.14 17.40
C LEU A 103 -42.03 1.77 17.11
N THR A 104 -41.36 1.28 16.07
CA THR A 104 -40.08 1.85 15.62
C THR A 104 -40.34 3.23 15.00
N CYS A 105 -39.41 4.17 15.17
CA CYS A 105 -39.47 5.55 14.68
C CYS A 105 -38.06 5.98 14.25
N GLY A 106 -37.52 5.37 13.19
CA GLY A 106 -36.10 5.53 12.83
C GLY A 106 -35.20 4.76 13.82
N LEU A 107 -34.20 5.44 14.41
CA LEU A 107 -33.36 4.83 15.45
C LEU A 107 -34.03 4.73 16.83
N SER A 108 -35.06 5.54 17.07
CA SER A 108 -35.83 5.54 18.31
C SER A 108 -37.06 4.67 18.19
N ALA A 109 -37.69 4.37 19.33
CA ALA A 109 -38.94 3.60 19.36
C ALA A 109 -39.81 4.01 20.55
N ILE A 110 -41.07 3.55 20.51
CA ILE A 110 -42.01 3.60 21.63
C ILE A 110 -42.37 2.15 21.99
N LEU A 111 -42.12 1.77 23.24
CA LEU A 111 -42.52 0.49 23.80
C LEU A 111 -43.93 0.63 24.39
N LYS A 112 -44.84 -0.28 24.03
CA LYS A 112 -46.16 -0.36 24.64
C LYS A 112 -46.14 -1.36 25.78
N ILE A 113 -46.27 -0.86 27.01
CA ILE A 113 -46.18 -1.66 28.23
C ILE A 113 -47.49 -1.55 29.03
N PRO A 114 -48.33 -2.60 29.06
CA PRO A 114 -49.52 -2.64 29.88
C PRO A 114 -49.16 -2.61 31.37
N CYS A 115 -49.97 -1.91 32.16
CA CYS A 115 -49.89 -1.95 33.60
C CYS A 115 -50.17 -3.38 34.10
N SER A 116 -49.37 -3.85 35.06
CA SER A 116 -49.58 -5.15 35.72
C SER A 116 -50.82 -5.16 36.63
N ASN A 117 -51.37 -3.99 36.97
CA ASN A 117 -52.62 -3.90 37.72
C ASN A 117 -53.82 -4.22 36.80
N THR A 118 -54.47 -5.33 37.13
CA THR A 118 -55.62 -5.91 36.42
C THR A 118 -56.85 -5.01 36.40
N VAL A 119 -56.96 -4.04 37.32
CA VAL A 119 -57.99 -3.00 37.35
C VAL A 119 -57.60 -1.80 36.48
N CYS A 120 -56.33 -1.40 36.52
CA CYS A 120 -55.85 -0.21 35.80
C CYS A 120 -55.88 -0.39 34.28
N ARG A 121 -55.37 -1.53 33.79
CA ARG A 121 -55.26 -1.95 32.37
C ARG A 121 -54.67 -0.90 31.40
N HIS A 122 -54.08 0.18 31.92
CA HIS A 122 -53.54 1.24 31.10
C HIS A 122 -52.30 0.77 30.33
N VAL A 123 -52.25 1.07 29.03
CA VAL A 123 -51.09 0.77 28.16
C VAL A 123 -50.19 2.01 28.11
N ASN A 124 -49.02 1.90 28.70
CA ASN A 124 -48.05 2.98 28.79
C ASN A 124 -47.20 3.00 27.53
N ASN A 125 -47.03 4.19 26.95
CA ASN A 125 -46.16 4.42 25.80
C ASN A 125 -44.80 4.93 26.29
N ILE A 126 -43.84 4.01 26.39
CA ILE A 126 -42.52 4.31 26.96
C ILE A 126 -41.53 4.62 25.84
N PRO A 127 -41.05 5.87 25.72
CA PRO A 127 -40.08 6.24 24.69
C PRO A 127 -38.70 5.63 24.98
N THR A 128 -37.96 5.27 23.92
CA THR A 128 -36.56 4.80 24.07
C THR A 128 -35.53 5.93 24.07
N GLY A 129 -35.94 7.19 23.92
CA GLY A 129 -35.04 8.34 23.90
C GLY A 129 -35.76 9.68 23.94
N LYS A 130 -35.00 10.77 24.00
CA LYS A 130 -35.54 12.13 23.97
C LYS A 130 -36.20 12.47 22.63
N ARG A 131 -37.26 13.27 22.71
CA ARG A 131 -37.96 13.83 21.56
C ARG A 131 -38.44 15.24 21.85
N GLN A 132 -38.42 16.08 20.82
CA GLN A 132 -39.08 17.38 20.79
C GLN A 132 -40.26 17.25 19.84
N GLU A 133 -41.47 17.36 20.37
CA GLU A 133 -42.72 17.07 19.65
C GLU A 133 -42.71 15.68 18.97
N ARG A 134 -42.65 15.65 17.63
CA ARG A 134 -42.62 14.43 16.79
C ARG A 134 -41.21 14.02 16.35
N ILE A 135 -40.18 14.80 16.71
CA ILE A 135 -38.80 14.65 16.24
C ILE A 135 -37.96 14.01 17.34
N TRP A 136 -37.22 12.96 17.00
CA TRP A 136 -36.36 12.24 17.93
C TRP A 136 -34.91 12.70 17.82
N ASP A 137 -34.29 13.00 18.96
CA ASP A 137 -32.89 13.47 19.03
C ASP A 137 -31.94 12.51 18.32
N ALA A 138 -32.16 11.19 18.47
CA ALA A 138 -31.33 10.17 17.83
C ALA A 138 -31.38 10.23 16.30
N ASN A 139 -32.53 10.57 15.71
CA ASN A 139 -32.69 10.69 14.27
C ASN A 139 -32.01 11.96 13.72
N VAL A 140 -32.11 13.08 14.45
CA VAL A 140 -31.39 14.32 14.14
C VAL A 140 -29.88 14.09 14.21
N LYS A 141 -29.40 13.43 15.27
CA LYS A 141 -27.98 13.07 15.42
C LYS A 141 -27.50 12.09 14.36
N LEU A 142 -28.34 11.15 13.92
CA LEU A 142 -28.00 10.26 12.82
C LEU A 142 -27.78 11.03 11.51
N ALA A 143 -28.67 11.97 11.18
CA ALA A 143 -28.53 12.81 10.00
C ALA A 143 -27.24 13.65 10.06
N SER A 144 -27.01 14.34 11.19
CA SER A 144 -25.79 15.12 11.42
C SER A 144 -24.50 14.27 11.34
N ALA A 145 -24.52 13.08 11.96
CA ALA A 145 -23.40 12.14 11.89
C ALA A 145 -23.17 11.61 10.46
N SER A 146 -24.23 11.33 9.70
CA SER A 146 -24.12 10.85 8.31
C SER A 146 -23.45 11.88 7.40
N ILE A 147 -23.80 13.17 7.55
CA ILE A 147 -23.16 14.27 6.82
C ILE A 147 -21.69 14.39 7.25
N ASN A 148 -21.42 14.44 8.55
CA ASN A 148 -20.06 14.60 9.08
C ASN A 148 -19.12 13.45 8.67
N ALA A 149 -19.64 12.22 8.63
CA ALA A 149 -18.90 11.01 8.25
C ALA A 149 -18.85 10.75 6.73
N GLY A 150 -19.55 11.55 5.92
CA GLY A 150 -19.59 11.38 4.47
C GLY A 150 -20.42 10.18 3.98
N LEU A 151 -21.36 9.71 4.81
CA LEU A 151 -22.20 8.55 4.52
C LEU A 151 -23.50 8.98 3.83
N GLY A 152 -23.90 8.23 2.80
CA GLY A 152 -25.25 8.24 2.26
C GLY A 152 -26.17 7.28 3.04
N GLU A 153 -27.47 7.39 2.82
CA GLU A 153 -28.46 6.53 3.49
C GLU A 153 -28.18 5.04 3.29
N ARG A 154 -27.89 4.61 2.06
CA ARG A 154 -27.56 3.19 1.77
C ARG A 154 -26.44 2.68 2.67
N GLN A 155 -25.38 3.47 2.85
CA GLN A 155 -24.24 3.10 3.69
C GLN A 155 -24.61 3.05 5.17
N VAL A 156 -25.46 3.99 5.63
CA VAL A 156 -26.03 3.97 6.98
C VAL A 156 -26.84 2.70 7.19
N ASN A 157 -27.74 2.36 6.27
CA ASN A 157 -28.57 1.16 6.39
C ASN A 157 -27.75 -0.14 6.32
N THR A 158 -26.68 -0.20 5.52
CA THR A 158 -25.73 -1.32 5.56
C THR A 158 -25.04 -1.44 6.92
N LEU A 159 -24.66 -0.31 7.55
CA LEU A 159 -24.08 -0.32 8.89
C LEU A 159 -25.10 -0.79 9.94
N LEU A 160 -26.33 -0.28 9.90
CA LEU A 160 -27.39 -0.63 10.84
C LEU A 160 -27.76 -2.11 10.73
N SER A 161 -27.99 -2.61 9.51
CA SER A 161 -28.33 -4.02 9.28
C SER A 161 -27.19 -4.96 9.70
N GLY A 162 -25.93 -4.59 9.42
CA GLY A 162 -24.76 -5.36 9.89
C GLY A 162 -24.63 -5.42 11.42
N LEU A 163 -25.18 -4.44 12.14
CA LEU A 163 -25.29 -4.44 13.60
C LEU A 163 -26.56 -5.11 14.12
N ASN A 164 -27.42 -5.63 13.23
CA ASN A 164 -28.76 -6.14 13.50
C ASN A 164 -29.69 -5.08 14.11
N ILE A 165 -29.55 -3.80 13.71
CA ILE A 165 -30.43 -2.69 14.07
C ILE A 165 -31.37 -2.42 12.87
N PRO A 166 -32.67 -2.15 13.08
CA PRO A 166 -33.59 -1.83 12.00
C PRO A 166 -33.07 -0.69 11.10
N PRO A 167 -33.15 -0.85 9.77
CA PRO A 167 -32.80 0.22 8.84
C PRO A 167 -33.77 1.39 8.96
N VAL A 168 -33.33 2.56 8.50
CA VAL A 168 -34.12 3.79 8.48
C VAL A 168 -34.58 4.12 7.05
N SER A 169 -35.76 4.71 6.92
CA SER A 169 -36.31 5.05 5.60
C SER A 169 -35.74 6.35 5.02
N HIS A 170 -35.69 6.42 3.69
CA HIS A 170 -35.26 7.60 2.95
C HIS A 170 -36.01 8.87 3.32
N CYS A 171 -37.34 8.79 3.44
CA CYS A 171 -38.15 9.93 3.83
C CYS A 171 -37.72 10.53 5.18
N MET A 172 -37.47 9.69 6.17
CA MET A 172 -37.01 10.14 7.49
C MET A 172 -35.61 10.74 7.40
N MET A 173 -34.66 10.03 6.77
CA MET A 173 -33.28 10.50 6.62
C MET A 173 -33.22 11.84 5.87
N SER A 174 -33.90 11.94 4.72
CA SER A 174 -33.94 13.14 3.89
C SER A 174 -34.55 14.33 4.65
N ALA A 175 -35.67 14.12 5.36
CA ALA A 175 -36.28 15.16 6.18
C ALA A 175 -35.34 15.64 7.31
N ARG A 176 -34.66 14.72 8.01
CA ARG A 176 -33.71 15.10 9.08
C ARG A 176 -32.44 15.74 8.53
N GLN A 177 -31.97 15.33 7.36
CA GLN A 177 -30.84 15.97 6.69
C GLN A 177 -31.17 17.39 6.25
N LYS A 178 -32.42 17.66 5.83
CA LYS A 178 -32.87 19.02 5.53
C LYS A 178 -32.81 19.92 6.76
N ASP A 179 -33.39 19.49 7.87
CA ASP A 179 -33.40 20.28 9.11
C ASP A 179 -31.97 20.57 9.60
N VAL A 180 -31.13 19.55 9.67
CA VAL A 180 -29.71 19.70 10.05
C VAL A 180 -28.94 20.53 9.01
N GLY A 181 -29.34 20.47 7.76
CA GLY A 181 -28.76 21.22 6.65
C GLY A 181 -28.87 22.73 6.83
N VAL A 182 -30.04 23.21 7.27
CA VAL A 182 -30.26 24.63 7.59
C VAL A 182 -29.33 25.08 8.72
N ALA A 183 -29.30 24.33 9.84
CA ALA A 183 -28.39 24.63 10.95
C ALA A 183 -26.91 24.61 10.53
N LEU A 184 -26.52 23.70 9.63
CA LEU A 184 -25.16 23.66 9.08
C LEU A 184 -24.81 24.91 8.25
N GLN A 185 -25.77 25.40 7.45
CA GLN A 185 -25.57 26.61 6.65
C GLN A 185 -25.48 27.87 7.53
N GLU A 186 -26.26 27.94 8.61
CA GLU A 186 -26.16 29.01 9.61
C GLU A 186 -24.79 29.03 10.28
N VAL A 187 -24.33 27.89 10.81
CA VAL A 187 -22.99 27.77 11.43
C VAL A 187 -21.89 28.09 10.41
N ALA A 188 -22.03 27.64 9.16
CA ALA A 188 -21.07 27.99 8.11
C ALA A 188 -21.05 29.50 7.83
N LYS A 189 -22.20 30.16 7.81
CA LYS A 189 -22.31 31.62 7.61
C LYS A 189 -21.65 32.38 8.76
N GLU A 190 -21.99 32.06 10.01
CA GLU A 190 -21.42 32.71 11.20
C GLU A 190 -19.88 32.58 11.23
N THR A 191 -19.37 31.38 10.97
CA THR A 191 -17.92 31.12 10.97
C THR A 191 -17.20 31.76 9.78
N VAL A 192 -17.88 31.99 8.67
CA VAL A 192 -17.37 32.76 7.52
C VAL A 192 -17.31 34.24 7.84
N ASP A 193 -18.36 34.79 8.47
CA ASP A 193 -18.41 36.21 8.86
C ASP A 193 -17.31 36.53 9.89
N GLN A 194 -17.13 35.67 10.89
CA GLN A 194 -16.04 35.79 11.84
C GLN A 194 -14.66 35.71 11.17
N ALA A 195 -14.47 34.74 10.27
CA ALA A 195 -13.20 34.58 9.55
C ALA A 195 -12.89 35.80 8.65
N LEU A 196 -13.91 36.43 8.05
CA LEU A 196 -13.75 37.64 7.25
C LEU A 196 -13.29 38.81 8.12
N CYS A 197 -13.91 39.02 9.28
CA CYS A 197 -13.47 40.06 10.23
C CYS A 197 -12.03 39.85 10.68
N GLU A 198 -11.68 38.62 11.09
CA GLU A 198 -10.31 38.26 11.49
C GLU A 198 -9.30 38.49 10.34
N GLU A 199 -9.68 38.21 9.09
CA GLU A 199 -8.82 38.45 7.92
C GLU A 199 -8.58 39.94 7.68
N VAL A 200 -9.61 40.78 7.83
CA VAL A 200 -9.48 42.24 7.70
C VAL A 200 -8.54 42.79 8.76
N GLU A 201 -8.72 42.39 10.02
CA GLU A 201 -7.86 42.82 11.13
C GLU A 201 -6.40 42.41 10.93
N LEU A 202 -6.15 41.15 10.54
CA LEU A 202 -4.80 40.66 10.29
C LEU A 202 -4.17 41.30 9.05
N THR A 203 -4.96 41.59 8.01
CA THR A 203 -4.46 42.28 6.80
C THR A 203 -4.00 43.68 7.15
N LYS A 204 -4.81 44.45 7.89
CA LYS A 204 -4.42 45.78 8.37
C LYS A 204 -3.15 45.70 9.22
N ARG A 205 -3.10 44.76 10.16
CA ARG A 205 -1.95 44.60 11.06
C ARG A 205 -0.65 44.18 10.36
N ASN A 206 -0.73 43.26 9.39
CA ASN A 206 0.46 42.65 8.78
C ASN A 206 0.92 43.38 7.51
N LYS A 207 0.02 44.04 6.79
CA LYS A 207 0.29 44.65 5.48
C LYS A 207 0.01 46.15 5.42
N ASP A 208 -0.58 46.74 6.48
CA ASP A 208 -1.01 48.15 6.50
C ASP A 208 -1.92 48.50 5.30
N GLN A 209 -2.87 47.59 5.01
CA GLN A 209 -3.81 47.69 3.89
C GLN A 209 -5.23 47.40 4.36
N ASP A 210 -6.20 48.14 3.82
CA ASP A 210 -7.63 47.92 4.08
C ASP A 210 -8.26 46.83 3.19
N SER A 211 -7.63 46.52 2.05
CA SER A 211 -8.11 45.53 1.10
C SER A 211 -7.48 44.16 1.33
N ILE A 212 -8.29 43.10 1.35
CA ILE A 212 -7.81 41.73 1.58
C ILE A 212 -7.28 41.07 0.30
N THR A 213 -6.39 40.10 0.48
CA THR A 213 -6.00 39.14 -0.56
C THR A 213 -6.59 37.77 -0.24
N ALA A 214 -7.21 37.11 -1.22
CA ALA A 214 -7.84 35.81 -1.01
C ALA A 214 -7.40 34.77 -2.04
N ALA A 215 -7.25 33.51 -1.62
CA ALA A 215 -7.00 32.38 -2.50
C ALA A 215 -8.32 31.71 -2.90
N VAL A 216 -8.49 31.45 -4.20
CA VAL A 216 -9.68 30.83 -4.77
C VAL A 216 -9.32 29.55 -5.51
N ASP A 217 -10.18 28.54 -5.35
CA ASP A 217 -10.05 27.25 -6.05
C ASP A 217 -11.41 26.56 -6.09
N ALA A 218 -11.70 25.90 -7.22
CA ALA A 218 -12.96 25.21 -7.46
C ALA A 218 -12.77 23.69 -7.57
N GLY A 219 -13.82 22.95 -7.19
CA GLY A 219 -13.88 21.50 -7.29
C GLY A 219 -15.20 21.05 -7.92
N TRP A 220 -15.13 19.97 -8.71
CA TRP A 220 -16.29 19.40 -9.40
C TRP A 220 -16.65 18.01 -8.85
N GLN A 221 -17.96 17.75 -8.69
CA GLN A 221 -18.52 16.50 -8.16
C GLN A 221 -18.69 15.44 -9.26
N MET A 222 -17.58 15.01 -9.85
CA MET A 222 -17.57 13.96 -10.88
C MET A 222 -16.31 13.09 -10.80
N ARG A 223 -16.48 11.78 -11.01
CA ARG A 223 -15.39 10.83 -11.32
C ARG A 223 -15.15 10.84 -12.83
N GLY A 224 -14.13 11.55 -13.29
CA GLY A 224 -13.78 11.59 -14.71
C GLY A 224 -12.48 12.35 -14.94
N SER A 225 -11.74 11.98 -15.99
CA SER A 225 -10.52 12.67 -16.41
C SER A 225 -10.87 14.08 -16.88
N GLY A 226 -9.94 15.03 -16.73
CA GLY A 226 -10.14 16.47 -16.99
C GLY A 226 -10.37 16.86 -18.46
N ARG A 227 -11.06 16.02 -19.25
CA ARG A 227 -11.37 16.24 -20.66
C ARG A 227 -12.87 16.38 -20.96
N SER A 228 -13.78 15.80 -20.15
CA SER A 228 -15.22 15.80 -20.46
C SER A 228 -16.00 17.03 -19.95
N TYR A 229 -15.49 17.77 -18.94
CA TYR A 229 -16.05 19.02 -18.39
C TYR A 229 -17.60 19.08 -18.28
N ASN A 230 -18.24 17.97 -17.92
CA ASN A 230 -19.70 17.79 -17.93
C ASN A 230 -20.27 17.55 -16.52
N SER A 231 -19.61 18.08 -15.48
CA SER A 231 -20.08 17.91 -14.11
C SER A 231 -21.41 18.63 -13.87
N LEU A 232 -22.31 17.98 -13.12
CA LEU A 232 -23.61 18.52 -12.71
C LEU A 232 -23.50 19.54 -11.59
N SER A 233 -22.38 19.57 -10.87
CA SER A 233 -22.16 20.60 -9.84
C SER A 233 -20.69 20.90 -9.60
N GLY A 234 -20.46 22.12 -9.13
CA GLY A 234 -19.16 22.60 -8.67
C GLY A 234 -19.30 23.37 -7.37
N HIS A 235 -18.23 23.42 -6.60
CA HIS A 235 -18.10 24.26 -5.42
C HIS A 235 -16.82 25.08 -5.53
N CYS A 236 -16.80 26.28 -4.97
CA CYS A 236 -15.62 27.14 -4.91
C CYS A 236 -15.43 27.64 -3.48
N SER A 237 -14.17 27.78 -3.08
CA SER A 237 -13.79 28.31 -1.77
C SER A 237 -12.93 29.55 -1.93
N MET A 238 -13.23 30.59 -1.16
CA MET A 238 -12.43 31.80 -1.02
C MET A 238 -11.81 31.81 0.38
N ILE A 239 -10.49 31.76 0.44
CA ILE A 239 -9.73 31.62 1.69
C ILE A 239 -8.85 32.86 1.89
N GLY A 240 -8.94 33.46 3.08
CA GLY A 240 -8.08 34.57 3.48
C GLY A 240 -6.61 34.13 3.55
N THR A 241 -5.71 34.96 3.02
CA THR A 241 -4.28 34.62 2.95
C THR A 241 -3.56 34.77 4.30
N GLU A 242 -4.08 35.61 5.20
CA GLU A 242 -3.52 35.83 6.54
C GLU A 242 -4.03 34.81 7.55
N THR A 243 -5.34 34.55 7.57
CA THR A 243 -6.00 33.59 8.48
C THR A 243 -5.87 32.14 8.03
N GLY A 244 -5.88 31.89 6.71
CA GLY A 244 -6.03 30.54 6.14
C GLY A 244 -7.42 29.92 6.37
N LYS A 245 -8.41 30.73 6.80
CA LYS A 245 -9.82 30.37 6.99
C LYS A 245 -10.65 30.76 5.75
N ILE A 246 -11.81 30.13 5.60
CA ILE A 246 -12.76 30.43 4.52
C ILE A 246 -13.49 31.72 4.86
N VAL A 247 -13.36 32.71 3.98
CA VAL A 247 -13.99 34.04 4.08
C VAL A 247 -15.19 34.17 3.14
N ASN A 248 -15.33 33.28 2.17
CA ASN A 248 -16.56 33.06 1.41
C ASN A 248 -16.55 31.70 0.69
N TYR A 249 -17.71 31.17 0.29
CA TYR A 249 -17.83 29.97 -0.53
C TYR A 249 -19.09 30.02 -1.41
N ALA A 250 -19.07 29.31 -2.53
CA ALA A 250 -20.22 29.22 -3.44
C ALA A 250 -20.38 27.81 -4.02
N VAL A 251 -21.60 27.46 -4.41
CA VAL A 251 -21.94 26.17 -5.03
C VAL A 251 -22.81 26.41 -6.25
N ARG A 252 -22.55 25.68 -7.33
CA ARG A 252 -23.34 25.66 -8.57
C ARG A 252 -23.89 24.27 -8.83
N ILE A 253 -25.18 24.17 -9.09
CA ILE A 253 -25.90 22.91 -9.31
C ILE A 253 -26.77 23.04 -10.57
N LYS A 254 -26.63 22.08 -11.47
CA LYS A 254 -27.33 22.00 -12.76
C LYS A 254 -28.54 21.08 -12.77
N SER A 255 -28.73 20.27 -11.73
CA SER A 255 -29.78 19.26 -11.70
C SER A 255 -30.53 19.25 -10.38
N CYS A 256 -31.82 18.96 -10.44
CA CYS A 256 -32.67 18.74 -9.27
C CYS A 256 -33.54 17.52 -9.53
N ARG A 257 -33.54 16.54 -8.61
CA ARG A 257 -34.30 15.29 -8.79
C ARG A 257 -35.80 15.56 -8.94
N VAL A 258 -36.34 16.50 -8.17
CA VAL A 258 -37.78 16.84 -8.21
C VAL A 258 -38.14 17.46 -9.56
N CYS A 259 -37.37 18.44 -10.04
CA CYS A 259 -37.59 19.04 -11.36
C CYS A 259 -37.44 18.03 -12.49
N SER A 260 -36.39 17.20 -12.46
CA SER A 260 -36.16 16.20 -13.50
C SER A 260 -37.25 15.13 -13.55
N LEU A 261 -37.84 14.76 -12.42
CA LEU A 261 -38.98 13.82 -12.38
C LEU A 261 -40.25 14.47 -12.94
N ALA A 262 -40.50 15.73 -12.62
CA ALA A 262 -41.63 16.49 -13.17
C ALA A 262 -41.53 16.65 -14.69
N GLU A 263 -40.34 16.99 -15.19
CA GLU A 263 -40.04 17.07 -16.61
C GLU A 263 -40.25 15.73 -17.33
N LYS A 264 -39.72 14.63 -16.78
CA LYS A 264 -39.90 13.27 -17.33
C LYS A 264 -41.37 12.84 -17.36
N SER A 265 -42.15 13.22 -16.34
CA SER A 265 -43.58 12.93 -16.23
C SER A 265 -44.48 13.94 -16.96
N LYS A 266 -43.88 14.93 -17.66
CA LYS A 266 -44.60 16.03 -18.33
C LYS A 266 -45.58 16.75 -17.40
N SER A 267 -45.21 16.90 -16.13
CA SER A 267 -45.99 17.57 -15.09
C SER A 267 -45.25 18.77 -14.52
N SER A 268 -45.96 19.67 -13.84
CA SER A 268 -45.32 20.75 -13.09
C SER A 268 -44.66 20.20 -11.82
N PRO A 269 -43.43 20.63 -11.47
CA PRO A 269 -42.78 20.16 -10.25
C PRO A 269 -43.59 20.57 -9.02
N PRO A 270 -43.78 19.68 -8.04
CA PRO A 270 -44.39 20.07 -6.78
C PRO A 270 -43.55 21.15 -6.10
N VAL A 271 -44.19 21.98 -5.26
CA VAL A 271 -43.49 23.01 -4.49
C VAL A 271 -42.39 22.36 -3.66
N HIS A 272 -41.15 22.74 -3.93
CA HIS A 272 -39.97 22.21 -3.24
C HIS A 272 -38.87 23.26 -3.23
N GLU A 273 -37.89 23.06 -2.35
CA GLU A 273 -36.68 23.88 -2.30
C GLU A 273 -35.72 23.43 -3.40
N CYS A 274 -35.76 24.14 -4.53
CA CYS A 274 -34.91 23.86 -5.66
C CYS A 274 -33.53 24.51 -5.46
N HIS A 275 -32.48 23.69 -5.41
CA HIS A 275 -31.09 24.19 -5.36
C HIS A 275 -30.44 24.30 -6.73
N MET A 276 -31.17 24.06 -7.82
CA MET A 276 -30.66 24.27 -9.17
C MET A 276 -30.51 25.77 -9.43
N ASN A 277 -29.26 26.22 -9.58
CA ASN A 277 -28.90 27.63 -9.69
C ASN A 277 -27.92 27.90 -10.84
N TRP A 278 -27.70 26.92 -11.72
CA TRP A 278 -26.78 27.05 -12.84
C TRP A 278 -27.28 26.34 -14.10
N SER A 279 -27.35 27.08 -15.21
CA SER A 279 -27.70 26.54 -16.54
C SER A 279 -26.50 26.42 -17.49
N GLY A 280 -25.38 27.08 -17.17
CA GLY A 280 -24.20 27.13 -18.04
C GLY A 280 -23.36 25.85 -18.09
N SER A 281 -22.22 25.94 -18.79
CA SER A 281 -21.23 24.85 -18.83
C SER A 281 -20.52 24.67 -17.47
N ALA A 282 -19.95 23.49 -17.20
CA ALA A 282 -19.18 23.30 -15.97
C ALA A 282 -17.87 24.12 -15.96
N LYS A 283 -17.30 24.42 -17.13
CA LYS A 283 -16.09 25.25 -17.29
C LYS A 283 -16.30 26.69 -16.82
N SER A 284 -17.51 27.22 -16.96
CA SER A 284 -17.83 28.60 -16.60
C SER A 284 -18.27 28.79 -15.15
N MET A 285 -18.43 27.71 -14.37
CA MET A 285 -18.89 27.76 -12.97
C MET A 285 -17.88 28.46 -12.07
N GLU A 286 -16.58 28.20 -12.23
CA GLU A 286 -15.54 28.75 -11.35
C GLU A 286 -15.52 30.28 -11.41
N ALA A 287 -15.36 30.84 -12.60
CA ALA A 287 -15.30 32.28 -12.78
C ALA A 287 -16.58 33.00 -12.31
N ASP A 288 -17.73 32.34 -12.42
CA ASP A 288 -19.01 32.84 -11.91
C ASP A 288 -19.08 32.82 -10.37
N MET A 289 -18.75 31.69 -9.75
CA MET A 289 -18.69 31.54 -8.28
C MET A 289 -17.71 32.53 -7.65
N VAL A 290 -16.53 32.72 -8.24
CA VAL A 290 -15.56 33.70 -7.73
C VAL A 290 -16.10 35.12 -7.84
N THR A 291 -16.79 35.46 -8.93
CA THR A 291 -17.41 36.78 -9.11
C THR A 291 -18.50 37.03 -8.07
N GLU A 292 -19.37 36.05 -7.80
CA GLU A 292 -20.37 36.12 -6.73
C GLU A 292 -19.71 36.33 -5.36
N MET A 293 -18.72 35.50 -5.01
CA MET A 293 -18.08 35.56 -3.71
C MET A 293 -17.41 36.92 -3.44
N VAL A 294 -16.74 37.50 -4.43
CA VAL A 294 -16.11 38.83 -4.28
C VAL A 294 -17.17 39.92 -4.16
N LYS A 295 -18.27 39.86 -4.92
CA LYS A 295 -19.39 40.80 -4.78
C LYS A 295 -20.02 40.73 -3.40
N ASP A 296 -20.20 39.53 -2.86
CA ASP A 296 -20.81 39.33 -1.55
C ASP A 296 -19.92 39.83 -0.40
N VAL A 297 -18.60 39.70 -0.52
CA VAL A 297 -17.64 40.32 0.40
C VAL A 297 -17.70 41.85 0.28
N GLY A 298 -17.80 42.38 -0.94
CA GLY A 298 -17.96 43.82 -1.19
C GLY A 298 -19.23 44.41 -0.56
N LYS A 299 -20.36 43.69 -0.63
CA LYS A 299 -21.62 44.08 0.05
C LYS A 299 -21.49 44.19 1.57
N LYS A 300 -20.51 43.49 2.18
CA LYS A 300 -20.19 43.57 3.61
C LYS A 300 -19.20 44.69 3.94
N GLY A 301 -18.87 45.56 2.98
CA GLY A 301 -17.96 46.69 3.17
C GLY A 301 -16.47 46.32 3.12
N VAL A 302 -16.11 45.11 2.65
CA VAL A 302 -14.72 44.67 2.56
C VAL A 302 -14.25 44.66 1.11
N SER A 303 -13.14 45.34 0.83
CA SER A 303 -12.53 45.38 -0.51
C SER A 303 -11.56 44.22 -0.71
N VAL A 304 -11.51 43.67 -1.93
CA VAL A 304 -10.61 42.59 -2.34
C VAL A 304 -9.69 43.12 -3.44
N SER A 305 -8.40 43.34 -3.13
CA SER A 305 -7.44 43.91 -4.09
C SER A 305 -6.79 42.86 -4.98
N SER A 306 -6.61 41.65 -4.44
CA SER A 306 -5.87 40.57 -5.10
C SER A 306 -6.51 39.22 -4.86
N ILE A 307 -6.44 38.37 -5.88
CA ILE A 307 -6.89 36.97 -5.81
C ILE A 307 -5.79 36.04 -6.28
N VAL A 308 -5.54 35.01 -5.47
CA VAL A 308 -4.59 33.94 -5.75
C VAL A 308 -5.32 32.77 -6.39
N GLY A 309 -4.84 32.29 -7.54
CA GLY A 309 -5.43 31.13 -8.22
C GLY A 309 -4.54 30.55 -9.31
N ASP A 310 -5.07 29.54 -10.01
CA ASP A 310 -4.46 28.95 -11.20
C ASP A 310 -4.35 29.96 -12.34
N GLU A 311 -3.55 29.68 -13.37
CA GLU A 311 -3.26 30.62 -14.48
C GLU A 311 -4.37 30.75 -15.55
N ASP A 312 -5.65 30.74 -15.13
CA ASP A 312 -6.80 30.91 -16.04
C ASP A 312 -7.22 32.38 -16.23
N SER A 313 -7.18 32.87 -17.47
CA SER A 313 -7.47 34.29 -17.79
C SER A 313 -8.94 34.69 -17.63
N THR A 314 -9.87 33.73 -17.67
CA THR A 314 -11.32 33.98 -17.67
C THR A 314 -11.83 34.55 -16.35
N THR A 315 -11.37 34.03 -15.21
CA THR A 315 -11.79 34.48 -13.87
C THR A 315 -11.44 35.95 -13.63
N ILE A 316 -10.19 36.34 -13.91
CA ILE A 316 -9.74 37.72 -13.71
C ILE A 316 -10.41 38.69 -14.69
N ALA A 317 -10.63 38.27 -15.94
CA ALA A 317 -11.33 39.09 -16.93
C ALA A 317 -12.77 39.41 -16.47
N ARG A 318 -13.50 38.40 -15.95
CA ARG A 318 -14.86 38.62 -15.43
C ARG A 318 -14.89 39.53 -14.22
N LEU A 319 -13.94 39.42 -13.31
CA LEU A 319 -13.89 40.29 -12.13
C LEU A 319 -13.61 41.75 -12.50
N ARG A 320 -12.70 41.98 -13.44
CA ARG A 320 -12.42 43.34 -13.94
C ARG A 320 -13.61 43.96 -14.66
N ALA A 321 -14.39 43.15 -15.36
CA ALA A 321 -15.59 43.61 -16.04
C ALA A 321 -16.78 43.86 -15.09
N ASN A 322 -16.94 43.05 -14.04
CA ASN A 322 -18.17 43.00 -13.24
C ASN A 322 -18.03 43.48 -11.80
N VAL A 323 -16.81 43.71 -11.30
CA VAL A 323 -16.55 44.04 -9.90
C VAL A 323 -15.64 45.27 -9.80
N ASP A 324 -14.36 45.12 -10.13
CA ASP A 324 -13.39 46.21 -10.07
C ASP A 324 -12.25 45.96 -11.07
N LYS A 325 -12.03 46.94 -11.95
CA LYS A 325 -11.03 46.94 -13.01
C LYS A 325 -9.60 46.82 -12.47
N ASN A 326 -9.36 47.25 -11.23
CA ASN A 326 -8.06 47.28 -10.59
C ASN A 326 -7.71 45.97 -9.85
N ILE A 327 -8.63 45.00 -9.78
CA ILE A 327 -8.33 43.71 -9.16
C ILE A 327 -7.14 43.05 -9.87
N THR A 328 -6.19 42.61 -9.06
CA THR A 328 -4.97 41.94 -9.50
C THR A 328 -5.06 40.43 -9.29
N LYS A 329 -4.41 39.69 -10.19
CA LYS A 329 -4.30 38.23 -10.08
C LYS A 329 -2.89 37.85 -9.67
N VAL A 330 -2.81 37.04 -8.63
CA VAL A 330 -1.59 36.44 -8.13
C VAL A 330 -1.57 34.97 -8.51
N SER A 331 -0.46 34.49 -9.07
CA SER A 331 -0.34 33.09 -9.48
C SER A 331 -0.05 32.17 -8.31
N ASP A 332 -0.60 30.95 -8.35
CA ASP A 332 -0.17 29.88 -7.46
C ASP A 332 1.23 29.35 -7.80
N SER A 333 2.09 29.30 -6.78
CA SER A 333 3.46 28.81 -6.90
C SER A 333 3.60 27.35 -7.37
N ASN A 334 2.68 26.45 -6.99
CA ASN A 334 2.73 25.06 -7.43
C ASN A 334 2.28 24.93 -8.88
N HIS A 335 1.30 25.73 -9.31
CA HIS A 335 0.85 25.78 -10.69
C HIS A 335 1.97 26.28 -11.62
N VAL A 336 2.67 27.36 -11.26
CA VAL A 336 3.84 27.86 -12.02
C VAL A 336 4.92 26.77 -12.15
N LYS A 337 5.24 26.07 -11.07
CA LYS A 337 6.18 24.94 -11.10
C LYS A 337 5.72 23.81 -12.04
N LYS A 338 4.43 23.50 -12.05
CA LYS A 338 3.83 22.46 -12.91
C LYS A 338 3.92 22.87 -14.38
N LEU A 339 3.63 24.13 -14.71
CA LEU A 339 3.78 24.66 -16.06
C LEU A 339 5.23 24.56 -16.55
N LEU A 340 6.22 24.95 -15.74
CA LEU A 340 7.63 24.76 -16.07
C LEU A 340 7.97 23.28 -16.29
N GLY A 341 7.45 22.40 -15.43
CA GLY A 341 7.62 20.96 -15.58
C GLY A 341 7.12 20.46 -16.94
N ASN A 342 5.92 20.85 -17.34
CA ASN A 342 5.33 20.48 -18.63
C ASN A 342 6.22 20.93 -19.80
N SER A 343 6.73 22.17 -19.79
CA SER A 343 7.66 22.66 -20.81
C SER A 343 8.94 21.82 -20.88
N LEU A 344 9.51 21.45 -19.74
CA LEU A 344 10.71 20.61 -19.67
C LEU A 344 10.45 19.18 -20.16
N TYR A 345 9.26 18.61 -19.90
CA TYR A 345 8.89 17.30 -20.42
C TYR A 345 8.69 17.29 -21.94
N GLU A 346 8.23 18.40 -22.54
CA GLU A 346 8.19 18.54 -24.00
C GLU A 346 9.59 18.60 -24.60
N ILE A 347 10.53 19.33 -23.99
CA ILE A 347 11.95 19.37 -24.43
C ILE A 347 12.58 17.98 -24.35
N LYS A 348 12.28 17.20 -23.30
CA LYS A 348 12.79 15.81 -23.13
C LYS A 348 12.46 14.92 -24.33
N LYS A 349 11.33 15.14 -25.02
CA LYS A 349 10.97 14.36 -26.22
C LYS A 349 12.01 14.52 -27.33
N LYS A 350 12.60 15.71 -27.46
CA LYS A 350 13.66 16.05 -28.41
C LYS A 350 15.06 15.68 -27.88
N HIS A 351 15.33 15.97 -26.61
CA HIS A 351 16.65 15.79 -25.99
C HIS A 351 16.63 14.72 -24.90
N LYS A 352 17.07 13.50 -25.22
CA LYS A 352 17.11 12.38 -24.26
C LYS A 352 18.09 12.60 -23.10
N THR A 353 19.06 13.50 -23.26
CA THR A 353 19.99 13.97 -22.21
C THR A 353 19.25 14.65 -21.05
N LEU A 354 18.06 15.22 -21.28
CA LEU A 354 17.19 15.80 -20.25
C LEU A 354 16.40 14.70 -19.52
N THR A 355 17.08 13.98 -18.62
CA THR A 355 16.44 12.92 -17.83
C THR A 355 15.42 13.47 -16.82
N ILE A 356 14.52 12.61 -16.33
CA ILE A 356 13.54 12.97 -15.28
C ILE A 356 14.24 13.51 -14.02
N LYS A 357 15.42 12.97 -13.67
CA LYS A 357 16.24 13.43 -12.54
C LYS A 357 16.71 14.87 -12.74
N VAL A 358 17.11 15.23 -13.96
CA VAL A 358 17.53 16.60 -14.33
C VAL A 358 16.34 17.56 -14.33
N ILE A 359 15.18 17.16 -14.85
CA ILE A 359 13.95 17.99 -14.79
C ILE A 359 13.58 18.33 -13.33
N GLN A 360 13.58 17.33 -12.45
CA GLN A 360 13.28 17.53 -11.03
C GLN A 360 14.32 18.42 -10.35
N TYR A 361 15.58 18.34 -10.78
CA TYR A 361 16.65 19.21 -10.31
C TYR A 361 16.42 20.66 -10.72
N LEU A 362 16.15 20.92 -12.00
CA LEU A 362 15.86 22.26 -12.51
C LEU A 362 14.63 22.87 -11.82
N GLN A 363 13.54 22.10 -11.68
CA GLN A 363 12.37 22.55 -10.91
C GLN A 363 12.72 22.87 -9.46
N ARG A 364 13.66 22.15 -8.84
CA ARG A 364 14.08 22.42 -7.46
C ARG A 364 14.88 23.73 -7.39
N CYS A 365 15.84 23.95 -8.27
CA CYS A 365 16.60 25.20 -8.34
C CYS A 365 15.66 26.39 -8.58
N PHE A 366 14.76 26.26 -9.56
CA PHE A 366 13.74 27.27 -9.85
C PHE A 366 12.89 27.61 -8.61
N ASN A 367 12.41 26.62 -7.84
CA ASN A 367 11.65 26.91 -6.62
C ASN A 367 12.50 27.58 -5.52
N TYR A 368 13.80 27.29 -5.42
CA TYR A 368 14.67 27.99 -4.47
C TYR A 368 14.85 29.46 -4.87
N ILE A 369 15.08 29.71 -6.16
CA ILE A 369 15.16 31.08 -6.72
C ILE A 369 13.88 31.85 -6.36
N LEU A 370 12.70 31.29 -6.64
CA LEU A 370 11.43 31.95 -6.34
C LEU A 370 11.21 32.18 -4.84
N ALA A 371 11.58 31.21 -3.99
CA ALA A 371 11.40 31.34 -2.55
C ALA A 371 12.31 32.41 -1.94
N GLN A 372 13.52 32.58 -2.48
CA GLN A 372 14.52 33.54 -1.98
C GLN A 372 14.35 34.93 -2.61
N GLY A 373 13.89 35.00 -3.85
CA GLY A 373 13.66 36.25 -4.58
C GLY A 373 12.29 36.89 -4.33
N LYS A 374 11.58 36.48 -3.26
CA LYS A 374 10.26 37.04 -2.94
C LYS A 374 10.38 38.56 -2.73
N GLY A 375 9.62 39.34 -3.49
CA GLY A 375 9.68 40.80 -3.49
C GLY A 375 10.88 41.41 -4.23
N ASN A 376 11.75 40.62 -4.88
CA ASN A 376 12.89 41.11 -5.65
C ASN A 376 12.87 40.54 -7.09
N PRO A 377 12.19 41.23 -8.04
CA PRO A 377 12.11 40.82 -9.45
C PRO A 377 13.46 40.70 -10.13
N ASP A 378 14.37 41.64 -9.90
CA ASP A 378 15.66 41.68 -10.59
C ASP A 378 16.53 40.48 -10.21
N MET A 379 16.55 40.12 -8.93
CA MET A 379 17.24 38.92 -8.45
C MET A 379 16.68 37.65 -9.08
N ILE A 380 15.35 37.54 -9.22
CA ILE A 380 14.70 36.40 -9.89
C ILE A 380 15.10 36.36 -11.35
N LYS A 381 15.05 37.49 -12.06
CA LYS A 381 15.37 37.60 -13.48
C LYS A 381 16.78 37.09 -13.75
N GLU A 382 17.77 37.64 -13.05
CA GLU A 382 19.18 37.26 -13.22
C GLU A 382 19.42 35.80 -12.83
N SER A 383 18.83 35.33 -11.73
CA SER A 383 18.98 33.94 -11.28
C SER A 383 18.35 32.93 -12.24
N ILE A 384 17.18 33.23 -12.84
CA ILE A 384 16.53 32.36 -13.83
C ILE A 384 17.36 32.31 -15.12
N LEU A 385 17.92 33.45 -15.55
CA LEU A 385 18.81 33.48 -16.72
C LEU A 385 20.08 32.67 -16.46
N ALA A 386 20.67 32.79 -15.27
CA ALA A 386 21.81 31.97 -14.86
C ALA A 386 21.48 30.46 -14.81
N LEU A 387 20.25 30.09 -14.46
CA LEU A 387 19.82 28.69 -14.44
C LEU A 387 19.90 28.01 -15.82
N SER A 388 19.89 28.77 -16.92
CA SER A 388 20.08 28.23 -18.27
C SER A 388 21.50 27.73 -18.54
N GLY A 389 22.53 28.35 -17.93
CA GLY A 389 23.93 27.94 -18.02
C GLY A 389 24.38 27.00 -16.90
N HIS A 390 23.71 27.08 -15.74
CA HIS A 390 24.04 26.31 -14.54
C HIS A 390 24.21 24.79 -14.74
N PRO A 391 23.29 24.05 -15.40
CA PRO A 391 23.46 22.60 -15.59
C PRO A 391 24.59 22.25 -16.58
N PHE A 392 25.13 23.24 -17.30
CA PHE A 392 26.25 23.13 -18.26
C PHE A 392 27.59 23.57 -17.64
N GLY A 393 27.64 23.82 -16.33
CA GLY A 393 28.87 24.18 -15.62
C GLY A 393 29.22 25.67 -15.70
N GLN A 394 28.34 26.50 -16.26
CA GLN A 394 28.49 27.95 -16.32
C GLN A 394 27.89 28.54 -15.05
N HIS A 395 28.76 28.90 -14.10
CA HIS A 395 28.37 29.36 -12.76
C HIS A 395 28.68 30.85 -12.51
N GLU A 396 29.21 31.57 -13.51
CA GLU A 396 29.66 32.96 -13.40
C GLU A 396 28.53 33.92 -13.05
N ARG A 397 27.30 33.60 -13.49
CA ARG A 397 26.08 34.39 -13.22
C ARG A 397 25.23 33.80 -12.10
N CYS A 398 25.66 32.71 -11.46
CA CYS A 398 24.91 32.06 -10.39
C CYS A 398 25.01 32.84 -9.07
N ASN A 399 24.08 32.56 -8.16
CA ASN A 399 24.06 33.12 -6.81
C ASN A 399 24.24 31.99 -5.76
N ASN A 400 25.01 32.25 -4.69
CA ASN A 400 25.25 31.32 -3.59
C ASN A 400 23.96 30.89 -2.87
N THR A 401 22.87 31.67 -2.99
CA THR A 401 21.61 31.33 -2.35
C THR A 401 20.99 30.03 -2.89
N TRP A 402 21.17 29.70 -4.16
CA TRP A 402 20.60 28.48 -4.78
C TRP A 402 21.62 27.59 -5.48
N CYS A 403 22.79 28.14 -5.84
CA CYS A 403 23.88 27.41 -6.48
C CYS A 403 24.92 26.95 -5.46
N ARG A 404 24.84 25.67 -5.07
CA ARG A 404 25.79 25.06 -4.12
C ARG A 404 27.22 24.94 -4.65
N PHE A 405 27.44 25.05 -5.97
CA PHE A 405 28.79 25.02 -6.53
C PHE A 405 29.64 26.18 -6.02
N LEU A 406 29.02 27.34 -5.79
CA LEU A 406 29.72 28.52 -5.28
C LEU A 406 30.18 28.34 -3.83
N ASP A 407 29.45 27.55 -3.04
CA ASP A 407 29.84 27.20 -1.66
C ASP A 407 30.87 26.05 -1.63
N ASN A 408 30.77 25.11 -2.57
CA ASN A 408 31.65 23.95 -2.66
C ASN A 408 31.90 23.55 -4.12
N PRO A 409 32.96 24.09 -4.76
CA PRO A 409 33.29 23.82 -6.17
C PRO A 409 33.60 22.34 -6.47
N ASN A 410 33.96 21.57 -5.43
CA ASN A 410 34.29 20.15 -5.54
C ASN A 410 33.07 19.23 -5.36
N GLU A 411 31.87 19.77 -5.06
CA GLU A 411 30.66 18.96 -4.85
C GLU A 411 30.10 18.43 -6.17
N LYS A 412 30.09 17.11 -6.35
CA LYS A 412 29.49 16.48 -7.53
C LYS A 412 27.97 16.58 -7.49
N PHE A 413 27.36 17.11 -8.56
CA PHE A 413 25.91 17.20 -8.69
C PHE A 413 25.27 15.83 -8.97
N ASN A 414 24.86 15.13 -7.91
CA ASN A 414 24.21 13.80 -8.01
C ASN A 414 22.96 13.74 -8.90
N SER A 415 22.36 14.88 -9.25
CA SER A 415 21.19 14.96 -10.12
C SER A 415 21.51 15.08 -11.62
N LEU A 416 22.77 15.36 -11.97
CA LEU A 416 23.25 15.43 -13.36
C LEU A 416 23.87 14.08 -13.79
N PRO A 417 23.83 13.75 -15.09
CA PRO A 417 24.46 12.54 -15.62
C PRO A 417 25.94 12.46 -15.21
N HIS A 418 26.36 11.33 -14.61
CA HIS A 418 27.71 11.10 -14.09
C HIS A 418 28.23 12.12 -13.07
N GLY A 419 27.37 13.01 -12.55
CA GLY A 419 27.79 14.16 -11.75
C GLY A 419 28.61 15.19 -12.52
N LYS A 420 28.52 15.17 -13.86
CA LYS A 420 29.20 16.08 -14.78
C LYS A 420 28.22 17.09 -15.36
N PRO A 421 28.71 18.25 -15.81
CA PRO A 421 27.92 19.19 -16.60
C PRO A 421 27.34 18.54 -17.86
N LEU A 422 26.17 19.04 -18.29
CA LEU A 422 25.61 18.73 -19.60
C LEU A 422 26.48 19.38 -20.71
N THR A 423 26.50 18.77 -21.89
CA THR A 423 27.33 19.23 -23.02
C THR A 423 26.53 19.47 -24.31
N ASP A 424 25.21 19.25 -24.29
CA ASP A 424 24.34 19.41 -25.44
C ASP A 424 23.98 20.89 -25.64
N GLY A 425 24.65 21.54 -26.59
CA GLY A 425 24.43 22.97 -26.89
C GLY A 425 23.03 23.28 -27.44
N ALA A 426 22.40 22.35 -28.16
CA ALA A 426 21.03 22.53 -28.65
C ALA A 426 20.03 22.49 -27.48
N LEU A 427 20.20 21.56 -26.54
CA LEU A 427 19.43 21.54 -25.30
C LEU A 427 19.59 22.83 -24.49
N GLN A 428 20.80 23.39 -24.44
CA GLN A 428 21.05 24.65 -23.73
C GLN A 428 20.23 25.80 -24.32
N ASN A 429 20.16 25.90 -25.65
CA ASN A 429 19.38 26.92 -26.34
C ASN A 429 17.87 26.77 -26.07
N ASP A 430 17.35 25.55 -26.13
CA ASP A 430 15.94 25.27 -25.83
C ASP A 430 15.59 25.61 -24.36
N LEU A 431 16.47 25.26 -23.41
CA LEU A 431 16.30 25.63 -22.01
C LEU A 431 16.36 27.15 -21.80
N LYS A 432 17.29 27.84 -22.48
CA LYS A 432 17.42 29.30 -22.43
C LYS A 432 16.16 29.99 -22.93
N SER A 433 15.56 29.50 -24.02
CA SER A 433 14.28 30.02 -24.53
C SER A 433 13.16 29.93 -23.48
N VAL A 434 13.01 28.77 -22.84
CA VAL A 434 12.02 28.58 -21.77
C VAL A 434 12.29 29.50 -20.58
N PHE A 435 13.53 29.53 -20.07
CA PHE A 435 13.86 30.34 -18.90
C PHE A 435 13.76 31.85 -19.16
N THR A 436 14.09 32.32 -20.37
CA THR A 436 13.95 33.74 -20.75
C THR A 436 12.49 34.20 -20.60
N LYS A 437 11.53 33.39 -21.06
CA LYS A 437 10.10 33.68 -20.88
C LYS A 437 9.71 33.85 -19.40
N TYR A 438 10.27 33.04 -18.49
CA TYR A 438 10.02 33.19 -17.06
C TYR A 438 10.75 34.41 -16.48
N ALA A 439 11.98 34.70 -16.92
CA ALA A 439 12.77 35.85 -16.48
C ALA A 439 12.11 37.19 -16.86
N GLU A 440 11.53 37.30 -18.06
CA GLU A 440 10.73 38.45 -18.50
C GLU A 440 9.50 38.69 -17.61
N ASN A 441 8.96 37.63 -17.00
CA ASN A 441 7.82 37.69 -16.09
C ASN A 441 8.23 37.70 -14.60
N SER A 442 9.49 38.05 -14.30
CA SER A 442 10.06 38.08 -12.94
C SER A 442 9.27 38.94 -11.96
N GLY A 443 8.68 40.06 -12.39
CA GLY A 443 7.79 40.89 -11.58
C GLY A 443 6.65 40.07 -10.96
N LYS A 444 5.94 39.30 -11.79
CA LYS A 444 4.84 38.41 -11.38
C LYS A 444 5.34 37.23 -10.54
N LEU A 445 6.53 36.70 -10.84
CA LEU A 445 7.15 35.60 -10.10
C LEU A 445 7.65 36.02 -8.70
N SER A 446 7.91 37.30 -8.47
CA SER A 446 8.34 37.82 -7.16
C SER A 446 7.22 37.87 -6.12
N SER A 447 5.96 37.86 -6.57
CA SER A 447 4.76 38.07 -5.74
C SER A 447 3.81 36.87 -5.75
N LEU A 448 4.33 35.64 -5.90
CA LEU A 448 3.51 34.41 -5.98
C LEU A 448 2.75 34.11 -4.68
N GLY A 449 1.56 33.56 -4.84
CA GLY A 449 0.69 33.11 -3.76
C GLY A 449 0.64 31.58 -3.63
N SER A 450 -0.27 31.11 -2.78
CA SER A 450 -0.53 29.68 -2.62
C SER A 450 -2.02 29.34 -2.45
N THR A 451 -2.51 28.37 -3.22
CA THR A 451 -3.86 27.77 -3.10
C THR A 451 -3.85 26.48 -2.25
N GLN A 452 -2.74 26.16 -1.57
CA GLN A 452 -2.60 24.95 -0.75
C GLN A 452 -3.66 24.85 0.36
N ALA A 453 -4.14 25.99 0.88
CA ALA A 453 -5.21 26.02 1.85
C ALA A 453 -6.55 25.53 1.26
N ASN A 454 -6.80 25.83 -0.02
CA ASN A 454 -7.96 25.37 -0.78
C ASN A 454 -7.83 23.89 -1.14
N GLU A 455 -6.65 23.41 -1.55
CA GLU A 455 -6.40 21.96 -1.72
C GLU A 455 -6.71 21.18 -0.42
N SER A 456 -6.31 21.74 0.73
CA SER A 456 -6.65 21.15 2.03
C SER A 456 -8.15 21.16 2.30
N PHE A 457 -8.89 22.18 1.86
CA PHE A 457 -10.35 22.23 1.97
C PHE A 457 -11.02 21.22 1.04
N ASN A 458 -10.58 21.13 -0.20
CA ASN A 458 -11.06 20.14 -1.18
C ASN A 458 -10.87 18.69 -0.69
N ARG A 459 -9.83 18.43 0.10
CA ARG A 459 -9.68 17.14 0.80
C ARG A 459 -10.73 16.92 1.89
N ILE A 460 -11.15 17.96 2.63
CA ILE A 460 -12.25 17.88 3.60
C ILE A 460 -13.57 17.61 2.85
N VAL A 461 -13.81 18.33 1.74
CA VAL A 461 -14.96 18.07 0.85
C VAL A 461 -14.99 16.64 0.38
N ALA A 462 -13.87 16.09 -0.11
CA ALA A 462 -13.79 14.70 -0.55
C ALA A 462 -14.12 13.68 0.55
N SER A 463 -13.97 14.04 1.83
CA SER A 463 -14.33 13.16 2.96
C SER A 463 -15.83 13.18 3.31
N LYS A 464 -16.52 14.29 3.07
CA LYS A 464 -17.95 14.49 3.41
C LYS A 464 -18.88 14.38 2.20
N ALA A 465 -18.39 14.71 1.01
CA ALA A 465 -19.05 14.57 -0.28
C ALA A 465 -18.11 13.78 -1.22
N PRO A 466 -17.89 12.48 -0.98
CA PRO A 466 -17.06 11.66 -1.84
C PRO A 466 -17.66 11.55 -3.25
N LYS A 467 -16.84 11.74 -4.29
CA LYS A 467 -17.24 11.71 -5.71
C LYS A 467 -17.89 10.41 -6.19
N GLN A 468 -17.86 9.34 -5.40
CA GLN A 468 -18.56 8.08 -5.71
C GLN A 468 -20.05 8.12 -5.40
N GLN A 469 -20.49 9.09 -4.62
CA GLN A 469 -21.87 9.26 -4.22
C GLN A 469 -22.42 10.50 -4.92
N HIS A 470 -23.68 10.40 -5.36
CA HIS A 470 -24.36 11.49 -6.02
C HIS A 470 -25.19 12.29 -4.99
N TYR A 471 -24.69 13.48 -4.63
CA TYR A 471 -25.38 14.42 -3.72
C TYR A 471 -25.91 15.67 -4.43
N SER A 472 -25.62 15.81 -5.73
CA SER A 472 -25.82 17.05 -6.48
C SER A 472 -27.27 17.33 -6.88
N SER A 473 -28.15 16.33 -6.86
CA SER A 473 -29.56 16.49 -7.25
C SER A 473 -30.51 16.90 -6.12
N SER A 474 -29.98 17.21 -4.93
CA SER A 474 -30.72 17.70 -3.77
C SER A 474 -29.89 18.70 -2.96
N GLY A 475 -30.47 19.27 -1.90
CA GLY A 475 -29.75 20.16 -0.96
C GLY A 475 -28.60 19.49 -0.22
N SER A 476 -28.49 18.15 -0.25
CA SER A 476 -27.47 17.39 0.48
C SER A 476 -26.03 17.83 0.16
N LEU A 477 -25.74 18.20 -1.10
CA LEU A 477 -24.43 18.74 -1.45
C LEU A 477 -24.14 20.06 -0.72
N ASN A 478 -25.08 21.00 -0.70
CA ASN A 478 -24.92 22.28 -0.01
C ASN A 478 -24.67 22.08 1.49
N TYR A 479 -25.43 21.19 2.13
CA TYR A 479 -25.26 20.89 3.56
C TYR A 479 -23.88 20.29 3.87
N ARG A 480 -23.39 19.40 3.00
CA ARG A 480 -22.05 18.80 3.13
C ARG A 480 -20.94 19.83 2.92
N ILE A 481 -21.07 20.72 1.94
CA ILE A 481 -20.12 21.81 1.73
C ILE A 481 -20.12 22.76 2.92
N ALA A 482 -21.29 23.16 3.44
CA ALA A 482 -21.40 23.97 4.65
C ALA A 482 -20.72 23.30 5.86
N ALA A 483 -20.92 22.00 6.05
CA ALA A 483 -20.22 21.23 7.08
C ALA A 483 -18.69 21.24 6.90
N CYS A 484 -18.20 21.19 5.66
CA CYS A 484 -16.76 21.32 5.37
C CYS A 484 -16.24 22.71 5.70
N VAL A 485 -17.02 23.76 5.42
CA VAL A 485 -16.66 25.16 5.68
C VAL A 485 -16.52 25.38 7.18
N ALA A 486 -17.55 25.02 7.94
CA ALA A 486 -17.55 25.10 9.39
C ALA A 486 -16.38 24.29 10.00
N GLN A 487 -16.12 23.07 9.49
CA GLN A 487 -14.98 22.27 9.96
C GLN A 487 -13.61 22.92 9.65
N LYS A 488 -13.47 23.60 8.50
CA LYS A 488 -12.23 24.25 8.11
C LYS A 488 -11.93 25.45 9.01
N ASN A 489 -12.95 26.21 9.39
CA ASN A 489 -12.81 27.41 10.22
C ASN A 489 -12.66 27.06 11.71
N GLU A 490 -13.53 26.19 12.25
CA GLU A 490 -13.63 25.91 13.70
C GLU A 490 -13.06 24.54 14.14
N GLY A 491 -12.59 23.72 13.19
CA GLY A 491 -12.14 22.37 13.48
C GLY A 491 -13.31 21.40 13.71
N ASN A 492 -13.09 20.27 14.39
CA ASN A 492 -14.13 19.25 14.55
C ASN A 492 -15.22 19.63 15.57
N LYS A 493 -15.04 20.73 16.30
CA LYS A 493 -16.01 21.21 17.30
C LYS A 493 -17.28 21.80 16.70
N TYR A 494 -17.27 22.21 15.44
CA TYR A 494 -18.43 22.79 14.74
C TYR A 494 -19.73 21.95 14.88
N ILE A 495 -19.58 20.62 15.01
CA ILE A 495 -20.70 19.70 15.18
C ILE A 495 -21.50 19.97 16.48
N LEU A 496 -20.85 20.56 17.49
CA LEU A 496 -21.46 20.92 18.77
C LEU A 496 -22.35 22.15 18.59
N ASP A 497 -21.93 23.12 17.78
CA ASP A 497 -22.71 24.32 17.46
C ASP A 497 -23.94 23.94 16.62
N VAL A 498 -23.77 23.02 15.66
CA VAL A 498 -24.89 22.45 14.90
C VAL A 498 -25.89 21.75 15.84
N ASN A 499 -25.41 20.96 16.80
CA ASN A 499 -26.28 20.31 17.78
C ASN A 499 -27.04 21.33 18.63
N LYS A 500 -26.36 22.43 19.02
CA LYS A 500 -26.97 23.53 19.79
C LYS A 500 -28.07 24.24 18.99
N ASN A 501 -27.83 24.57 17.72
CA ASN A 501 -28.84 25.18 16.83
C ASN A 501 -30.03 24.24 16.60
N MET A 502 -29.77 22.93 16.53
CA MET A 502 -30.81 21.90 16.46
C MET A 502 -31.50 21.62 17.81
N SER A 503 -31.15 22.36 18.88
CA SER A 503 -31.66 22.16 20.24
C SER A 503 -31.46 20.74 20.79
N VAL A 504 -30.51 19.97 20.26
CA VAL A 504 -30.18 18.61 20.73
C VAL A 504 -28.89 18.63 21.56
N SER A 505 -28.78 17.69 22.50
CA SER A 505 -27.59 17.62 23.37
C SER A 505 -26.30 17.46 22.54
N PRO A 506 -25.25 18.27 22.78
CA PRO A 506 -23.96 18.13 22.08
C PRO A 506 -23.34 16.74 22.23
N GLY A 507 -23.61 16.06 23.35
CA GLY A 507 -23.15 14.70 23.64
C GLY A 507 -21.70 14.62 24.12
N TYR A 508 -21.49 13.92 25.23
CA TYR A 508 -20.16 13.78 25.85
C TYR A 508 -19.12 13.15 24.89
N TYR A 509 -19.48 12.05 24.23
CA TYR A 509 -18.57 11.35 23.32
C TYR A 509 -18.29 12.14 22.02
N THR A 510 -19.25 12.93 21.54
CA THR A 510 -19.07 13.83 20.39
C THR A 510 -18.01 14.89 20.71
N LEU A 511 -18.14 15.58 21.84
CA LEU A 511 -17.18 16.59 22.30
C LEU A 511 -15.79 15.97 22.48
N ARG A 512 -15.71 14.83 23.18
CA ARG A 512 -14.44 14.14 23.42
C ARG A 512 -13.73 13.77 22.10
N LEU A 513 -14.47 13.21 21.14
CA LEU A 513 -13.91 12.82 19.85
C LEU A 513 -13.46 14.04 19.02
N ALA A 514 -14.25 15.12 19.01
CA ALA A 514 -13.91 16.37 18.33
C ALA A 514 -12.57 16.93 18.84
N VAL A 515 -12.42 17.05 20.17
CA VAL A 515 -11.18 17.51 20.81
C VAL A 515 -9.98 16.63 20.44
N LEU A 516 -10.14 15.30 20.52
CA LEU A 516 -9.06 14.37 20.18
C LEU A 516 -8.64 14.47 18.70
N ARG A 517 -9.60 14.67 17.79
CA ARG A 517 -9.32 14.86 16.35
C ARG A 517 -8.57 16.16 16.08
N ASP A 518 -8.93 17.24 16.75
CA ASP A 518 -8.25 18.52 16.62
C ASP A 518 -6.80 18.44 17.15
N ILE A 519 -6.59 17.81 18.30
CA ILE A 519 -5.25 17.56 18.85
C ILE A 519 -4.41 16.71 17.87
N GLN A 520 -5.00 15.63 17.32
CA GLN A 520 -4.33 14.77 16.35
C GLN A 520 -3.94 15.55 15.09
N HIS A 521 -4.83 16.42 14.58
CA HIS A 521 -4.58 17.27 13.43
C HIS A 521 -3.41 18.25 13.69
N ARG A 522 -3.42 18.95 14.83
CA ARG A 522 -2.32 19.86 15.23
C ARG A 522 -0.98 19.12 15.32
N LYS A 523 -0.95 17.94 15.96
CA LYS A 523 0.26 17.11 16.06
C LYS A 523 0.79 16.69 14.68
N ARG A 524 -0.09 16.26 13.77
CA ARG A 524 0.29 15.89 12.40
C ARG A 524 0.85 17.09 11.63
N LYS A 525 0.22 18.27 11.74
CA LYS A 525 0.69 19.52 11.11
C LYS A 525 2.08 19.91 11.62
N ALA A 526 2.30 19.88 12.94
CA ALA A 526 3.59 20.17 13.56
C ALA A 526 4.69 19.22 13.06
N ILE A 527 4.43 17.91 13.04
CA ILE A 527 5.38 16.90 12.53
C ILE A 527 5.67 17.11 11.04
N ALA A 528 4.63 17.37 10.23
CA ALA A 528 4.76 17.54 8.78
C ALA A 528 5.65 18.73 8.38
N ASN A 529 5.76 19.73 9.25
CA ASN A 529 6.59 20.92 9.03
C ASN A 529 8.08 20.70 9.33
N THR A 530 8.44 19.65 10.09
CA THR A 530 9.83 19.37 10.46
C THR A 530 10.70 19.00 9.25
N TYR A 531 11.98 19.38 9.31
CA TYR A 531 12.98 19.01 8.29
C TYR A 531 13.09 17.50 8.11
N ARG A 532 13.22 16.74 9.22
CA ARG A 532 13.33 15.28 9.20
C ARG A 532 12.15 14.61 8.48
N PHE A 533 10.92 15.06 8.73
CA PHE A 533 9.74 14.52 8.03
C PHE A 533 9.76 14.87 6.54
N LYS A 534 10.05 16.13 6.18
CA LYS A 534 10.15 16.57 4.78
C LYS A 534 11.24 15.79 4.02
N GLN A 535 12.39 15.56 4.64
CA GLN A 535 13.50 14.78 4.08
C GLN A 535 13.11 13.31 3.90
N ARG A 536 12.54 12.66 4.93
CA ARG A 536 12.06 11.27 4.84
C ARG A 536 11.00 11.11 3.74
N ARG A 537 10.05 12.04 3.63
CA ARG A 537 9.03 12.04 2.58
C ARG A 537 9.65 12.11 1.18
N ARG A 538 10.67 12.97 0.99
CA ARG A 538 11.41 13.08 -0.28
C ARG A 538 12.15 11.79 -0.60
N ASN A 539 12.87 11.22 0.37
CA ASN A 539 13.60 9.96 0.20
C ASN A 539 12.65 8.82 -0.19
N LEU A 540 11.54 8.64 0.55
CA LEU A 540 10.53 7.63 0.25
C LEU A 540 9.85 7.82 -1.12
N LYS A 541 9.70 9.06 -1.58
CA LYS A 541 9.18 9.35 -2.93
C LYS A 541 10.20 8.96 -3.99
N SER A 542 11.47 9.34 -3.79
CA SER A 542 12.58 9.00 -4.69
C SER A 542 12.76 7.49 -4.80
N THR A 543 12.78 6.77 -3.68
CA THR A 543 12.89 5.30 -3.66
C THR A 543 11.72 4.63 -4.37
N ARG A 544 10.49 5.14 -4.20
CA ARG A 544 9.32 4.60 -4.91
C ARG A 544 9.41 4.81 -6.41
N HIS A 545 9.79 6.01 -6.86
CA HIS A 545 9.98 6.29 -8.28
C HIS A 545 11.08 5.42 -8.88
N GLN A 546 12.21 5.24 -8.18
CA GLN A 546 13.28 4.38 -8.64
C GLN A 546 12.84 2.92 -8.76
N LYS A 547 12.18 2.37 -7.72
CA LYS A 547 11.66 1.00 -7.76
C LYS A 547 10.63 0.80 -8.87
N LEU A 548 9.79 1.79 -9.15
CA LEU A 548 8.83 1.74 -10.25
C LEU A 548 9.57 1.73 -11.60
N ALA A 549 10.51 2.64 -11.81
CA ALA A 549 11.31 2.69 -13.04
C ALA A 549 12.06 1.37 -13.30
N THR A 550 12.69 0.78 -12.27
CA THR A 550 13.34 -0.53 -12.41
C THR A 550 12.37 -1.64 -12.82
N ARG A 551 11.14 -1.63 -12.29
CA ARG A 551 10.11 -2.61 -12.64
C ARG A 551 9.59 -2.41 -14.06
N GLU A 552 9.30 -1.18 -14.45
CA GLU A 552 8.89 -0.84 -15.83
C GLU A 552 9.97 -1.27 -16.84
N VAL A 553 11.27 -1.07 -16.53
CA VAL A 553 12.38 -1.56 -17.36
C VAL A 553 12.41 -3.09 -17.43
N ARG A 554 11.99 -3.81 -16.38
CA ARG A 554 11.96 -5.29 -16.39
C ARG A 554 10.75 -5.85 -17.13
N GLU A 555 9.59 -5.25 -16.92
CA GLU A 555 8.29 -5.67 -17.46
C GLU A 555 8.14 -5.33 -18.95
N GLY A 556 8.84 -4.30 -19.43
CA GLY A 556 8.65 -3.79 -20.80
C GLY A 556 7.38 -2.95 -20.90
N VAL A 557 6.90 -2.74 -22.12
CA VAL A 557 5.70 -1.92 -22.35
C VAL A 557 4.44 -2.73 -22.00
N THR A 558 3.94 -2.56 -20.77
CA THR A 558 2.74 -3.28 -20.29
C THR A 558 1.42 -2.55 -20.58
N TYR A 559 1.45 -1.21 -20.63
CA TYR A 559 0.26 -0.40 -20.92
C TYR A 559 0.66 0.94 -21.55
N SER A 560 0.26 1.16 -22.80
CA SER A 560 0.30 2.47 -23.46
C SER A 560 -1.02 2.75 -24.18
N SER A 561 -1.38 4.03 -24.31
CA SER A 561 -2.59 4.42 -25.04
C SER A 561 -2.42 4.10 -26.51
N GLY A 562 -3.36 3.33 -27.10
CA GLY A 562 -3.31 2.99 -28.52
C GLY A 562 -2.43 1.78 -28.87
N ILE A 563 -1.90 1.05 -27.89
CA ILE A 563 -0.98 -0.08 -28.14
C ILE A 563 -1.55 -1.17 -29.07
N GLY A 564 -2.87 -1.36 -29.07
CA GLY A 564 -3.56 -2.32 -29.94
C GLY A 564 -3.96 -1.77 -31.31
N LEU A 565 -3.59 -0.53 -31.66
CA LEU A 565 -3.84 0.09 -32.97
C LEU A 565 -2.56 0.30 -33.77
N GLU A 566 -1.39 0.10 -33.17
CA GLU A 566 -0.08 0.25 -33.79
C GLU A 566 0.62 -1.12 -33.85
N ASP A 567 0.50 -1.81 -34.98
CA ASP A 567 1.05 -3.17 -35.26
C ASP A 567 2.59 -3.27 -35.16
N HIS A 568 3.29 -2.19 -34.81
CA HIS A 568 4.75 -2.09 -34.85
C HIS A 568 5.40 -1.84 -33.48
N LEU A 569 4.63 -1.79 -32.39
CA LEU A 569 5.14 -1.44 -31.05
C LEU A 569 5.28 -2.60 -30.05
N SER A 570 4.91 -3.84 -30.41
CA SER A 570 4.73 -4.92 -29.40
C SER A 570 5.56 -6.19 -29.60
N ASP A 571 6.78 -6.12 -30.12
CA ASP A 571 7.66 -7.31 -30.15
C ASP A 571 8.43 -7.52 -28.83
N ASP A 572 8.47 -6.52 -27.94
CA ASP A 572 9.22 -6.61 -26.67
C ASP A 572 8.36 -7.14 -25.52
N ILE A 573 8.11 -8.45 -25.54
CA ILE A 573 7.41 -9.22 -24.49
C ILE A 573 8.36 -9.92 -23.50
N GLU A 574 9.67 -9.82 -23.69
CA GLU A 574 10.65 -10.55 -22.87
C GLU A 574 10.81 -9.87 -21.50
N GLU A 575 10.29 -10.51 -20.44
CA GLU A 575 10.43 -10.00 -19.07
C GLU A 575 11.84 -10.28 -18.54
N ILE A 576 12.52 -9.25 -18.05
CA ILE A 576 13.79 -9.43 -17.32
C ILE A 576 13.47 -10.02 -15.94
N PRO A 577 14.06 -11.17 -15.57
CA PRO A 577 13.73 -11.86 -14.33
C PRO A 577 14.00 -11.00 -13.10
N SER A 578 13.32 -11.28 -12.00
CA SER A 578 13.62 -10.68 -10.70
C SER A 578 15.02 -11.07 -10.21
N PRO A 579 15.66 -10.28 -9.33
CA PRO A 579 16.92 -10.64 -8.69
C PRO A 579 16.83 -12.02 -8.05
N SER A 580 17.55 -13.00 -8.60
CA SER A 580 17.65 -14.32 -7.97
C SER A 580 18.70 -14.28 -6.88
N LEU A 581 18.29 -14.61 -5.66
CA LEU A 581 19.20 -14.83 -4.55
C LEU A 581 19.75 -16.25 -4.59
N GLN A 582 21.04 -16.38 -4.30
CA GLN A 582 21.61 -17.70 -4.05
C GLN A 582 20.94 -18.31 -2.80
N PRO A 583 20.20 -19.44 -2.91
CA PRO A 583 19.35 -19.92 -1.83
C PRO A 583 20.16 -20.38 -0.62
N ALA A 584 19.98 -19.81 0.57
CA ALA A 584 20.66 -20.26 1.78
C ALA A 584 20.31 -21.71 2.12
N TYR A 585 21.28 -22.48 2.63
CA TYR A 585 21.00 -23.78 3.23
C TYR A 585 20.19 -23.58 4.51
N GLN A 586 19.18 -24.41 4.72
CA GLN A 586 18.34 -24.39 5.92
C GLN A 586 18.66 -25.65 6.73
N THR A 587 19.02 -25.50 7.99
CA THR A 587 19.29 -26.61 8.90
C THR A 587 18.03 -27.44 9.14
N ILE A 588 18.20 -28.71 9.50
CA ILE A 588 17.08 -29.58 9.89
C ILE A 588 16.97 -29.68 11.41
N GLU A 589 15.76 -29.90 11.92
CA GLU A 589 15.56 -30.23 13.33
C GLU A 589 15.91 -31.70 13.57
N TRP A 590 16.95 -31.91 14.39
CA TRP A 590 17.41 -33.23 14.75
C TRP A 590 16.57 -33.78 15.92
N SER A 591 15.74 -34.79 15.65
CA SER A 591 14.90 -35.47 16.65
C SER A 591 15.30 -36.94 16.80
N THR A 592 14.83 -37.59 17.86
CA THR A 592 15.04 -39.03 18.11
C THR A 592 14.41 -39.94 17.06
N THR A 593 13.60 -39.39 16.13
CA THR A 593 12.91 -40.15 15.07
C THR A 593 13.62 -40.12 13.72
N VAL A 594 14.80 -39.48 13.65
CA VAL A 594 15.61 -39.37 12.43
C VAL A 594 16.46 -40.62 12.23
N ASN A 595 16.50 -41.15 11.01
CA ASN A 595 17.37 -42.28 10.65
C ASN A 595 18.67 -41.76 10.04
N ASN A 596 19.80 -42.18 10.59
CA ASN A 596 21.13 -41.85 10.08
C ASN A 596 21.49 -42.82 8.96
N ILE A 597 21.64 -42.31 7.74
CA ILE A 597 22.06 -43.10 6.59
C ILE A 597 23.44 -42.62 6.17
N PHE A 598 24.48 -43.38 6.49
CA PHE A 598 25.83 -43.05 6.03
C PHE A 598 25.95 -43.39 4.56
N PHE A 599 26.56 -42.52 3.77
CA PHE A 599 26.51 -42.55 2.31
C PHE A 599 27.81 -42.05 1.71
N ASP A 600 28.25 -42.74 0.67
CA ASP A 600 29.40 -42.38 -0.13
C ASP A 600 29.23 -42.87 -1.58
N ILE A 601 29.91 -42.21 -2.52
CA ILE A 601 29.93 -42.62 -3.92
C ILE A 601 31.34 -42.60 -4.48
N GLU A 602 31.65 -43.61 -5.30
CA GLU A 602 32.75 -43.51 -6.24
C GLU A 602 32.28 -42.96 -7.58
N ALA A 603 33.15 -42.23 -8.27
CA ALA A 603 32.82 -41.63 -9.56
C ALA A 603 34.00 -41.65 -10.54
N THR A 604 33.70 -41.42 -11.82
CA THR A 604 34.69 -41.41 -12.92
C THR A 604 35.80 -40.34 -12.75
N GLY A 605 35.60 -39.33 -11.89
CA GLY A 605 36.57 -38.27 -11.62
C GLY A 605 35.95 -37.10 -10.84
N LEU A 606 36.70 -36.02 -10.61
CA LEU A 606 36.33 -34.94 -9.68
C LEU A 606 35.27 -33.93 -10.18
N ALA A 607 34.82 -34.00 -11.44
CA ALA A 607 33.84 -33.04 -11.95
C ALA A 607 32.44 -33.30 -11.35
N ARG A 608 31.63 -32.24 -11.12
CA ARG A 608 30.28 -32.40 -10.52
C ARG A 608 29.24 -32.98 -11.48
N ASN A 609 29.65 -33.25 -12.72
CA ASN A 609 28.90 -33.98 -13.74
C ASN A 609 29.57 -35.32 -14.09
N SER A 610 30.48 -35.82 -13.26
CA SER A 610 31.04 -37.17 -13.37
C SER A 610 29.95 -38.24 -13.27
N HIS A 611 30.22 -39.44 -13.80
CA HIS A 611 29.32 -40.57 -13.64
C HIS A 611 29.69 -41.36 -12.39
N ILE A 612 28.66 -41.79 -11.66
CA ILE A 612 28.81 -42.64 -10.48
C ILE A 612 29.25 -44.03 -10.94
N THR A 613 30.21 -44.62 -10.24
CA THR A 613 30.76 -45.96 -10.46
C THR A 613 30.44 -46.93 -9.32
N GLN A 614 30.20 -46.43 -8.12
CA GLN A 614 29.72 -47.23 -6.98
C GLN A 614 28.83 -46.37 -6.09
N ILE A 615 27.77 -46.95 -5.54
CA ILE A 615 26.90 -46.32 -4.54
C ILE A 615 26.86 -47.21 -3.31
N SER A 616 27.23 -46.63 -2.17
CA SER A 616 27.16 -47.33 -0.89
C SER A 616 26.37 -46.52 0.12
N ALA A 617 25.51 -47.20 0.88
CA ALA A 617 24.84 -46.61 2.02
C ALA A 617 24.64 -47.64 3.13
N THR A 618 24.81 -47.23 4.39
CA THR A 618 24.57 -48.10 5.56
C THR A 618 23.77 -47.41 6.64
N SER A 619 23.07 -48.23 7.41
CA SER A 619 22.31 -47.84 8.59
C SER A 619 22.27 -49.01 9.58
N ASP A 620 21.73 -48.77 10.76
CA ASP A 620 21.61 -49.77 11.82
C ASP A 620 20.81 -51.02 11.42
N LYS A 621 19.97 -50.95 10.38
CA LYS A 621 19.11 -52.07 9.93
C LYS A 621 19.58 -52.75 8.64
N GLY A 622 20.66 -52.27 8.02
CA GLY A 622 21.20 -52.88 6.81
C GLY A 622 21.98 -51.91 5.93
N SER A 623 22.54 -52.45 4.86
CA SER A 623 23.38 -51.74 3.90
C SER A 623 22.99 -52.04 2.45
N ILE A 624 23.37 -51.13 1.57
CA ILE A 624 23.35 -51.29 0.12
C ILE A 624 24.73 -50.93 -0.42
N ASN A 625 25.27 -51.77 -1.30
CA ASN A 625 26.49 -51.51 -2.07
C ASN A 625 26.20 -51.96 -3.50
N THR A 626 26.37 -51.07 -4.48
CA THR A 626 26.02 -51.36 -5.87
C THR A 626 27.00 -50.68 -6.82
N TYR A 627 27.61 -51.49 -7.68
CA TYR A 627 28.47 -51.01 -8.76
C TYR A 627 27.63 -50.53 -9.94
N VAL A 628 28.03 -49.41 -10.55
CA VAL A 628 27.31 -48.72 -11.61
C VAL A 628 28.20 -48.63 -12.84
N LEU A 629 27.73 -49.16 -13.97
CA LEU A 629 28.49 -49.10 -15.21
C LEU A 629 28.45 -47.65 -15.78
N PRO A 630 29.57 -46.91 -15.78
CA PRO A 630 29.57 -45.52 -16.23
C PRO A 630 29.58 -45.44 -17.76
N LYS A 631 28.86 -44.46 -18.32
CA LYS A 631 28.98 -44.12 -19.76
C LYS A 631 30.16 -43.20 -20.10
N LYS A 632 30.87 -42.70 -19.08
CA LYS A 632 32.05 -41.84 -19.23
C LYS A 632 33.28 -42.65 -18.87
N PRO A 633 34.41 -42.45 -19.55
CA PRO A 633 35.64 -43.11 -19.16
C PRO A 633 36.02 -42.73 -17.73
N ILE A 634 36.47 -43.72 -16.97
CA ILE A 634 37.05 -43.50 -15.64
C ILE A 634 38.43 -42.86 -15.87
N THR A 635 38.69 -41.74 -15.21
CA THR A 635 40.00 -41.07 -15.32
C THR A 635 41.10 -41.97 -14.74
N PRO A 636 42.33 -41.95 -15.26
CA PRO A 636 43.42 -42.79 -14.75
C PRO A 636 43.62 -42.66 -13.24
N LYS A 637 43.49 -41.43 -12.72
CA LYS A 637 43.62 -41.16 -11.29
C LYS A 637 42.46 -41.75 -10.46
N ALA A 638 41.23 -41.73 -10.97
CA ALA A 638 40.11 -42.37 -10.29
C ALA A 638 40.25 -43.90 -10.29
N GLN A 639 40.73 -44.49 -11.40
CA GLN A 639 41.00 -45.92 -11.48
C GLN A 639 42.13 -46.36 -10.53
N GLU A 640 43.21 -45.59 -10.43
CA GLU A 640 44.32 -45.84 -9.49
C GLU A 640 43.85 -45.81 -8.03
N ILE A 641 42.97 -44.86 -7.70
CA ILE A 641 42.49 -44.62 -6.34
C ILE A 641 41.46 -45.68 -5.92
N THR A 642 40.47 -45.96 -6.77
CA THR A 642 39.33 -46.83 -6.44
C THR A 642 39.55 -48.30 -6.78
N GLY A 643 40.57 -48.62 -7.57
CA GLY A 643 40.75 -49.95 -8.14
C GLY A 643 39.67 -50.34 -9.16
N ILE A 644 38.75 -49.44 -9.53
CA ILE A 644 37.64 -49.70 -10.44
C ILE A 644 38.06 -49.44 -11.89
N LYS A 645 37.89 -50.45 -12.74
CA LYS A 645 38.08 -50.36 -14.20
C LYS A 645 36.94 -50.99 -14.97
N VAL A 646 36.78 -50.58 -16.23
CA VAL A 646 35.76 -51.12 -17.15
C VAL A 646 36.47 -51.66 -18.38
N GLU A 647 36.29 -52.95 -18.65
CA GLU A 647 36.81 -53.62 -19.84
C GLU A 647 35.63 -54.20 -20.63
N GLY A 648 35.35 -53.64 -21.81
CA GLY A 648 34.15 -53.98 -22.58
C GLY A 648 32.85 -53.62 -21.84
N SER A 649 31.97 -54.61 -21.64
CA SER A 649 30.71 -54.47 -20.88
C SER A 649 30.83 -54.95 -19.43
N LYS A 650 32.02 -55.32 -18.98
CA LYS A 650 32.30 -55.85 -17.65
C LYS A 650 33.04 -54.83 -16.79
N MET A 651 32.74 -54.83 -15.51
CA MET A 651 33.33 -53.94 -14.52
C MET A 651 34.16 -54.77 -13.54
N PHE A 652 35.35 -54.28 -13.21
CA PHE A 652 36.28 -54.94 -12.30
C PHE A 652 36.65 -54.00 -11.16
N CYS A 653 36.73 -54.53 -9.95
CA CYS A 653 37.25 -53.83 -8.77
C CYS A 653 38.44 -54.65 -8.23
N HIS A 654 39.63 -54.05 -8.18
CA HIS A 654 40.89 -54.73 -7.83
C HIS A 654 41.08 -56.06 -8.60
N ASP A 655 40.89 -55.98 -9.92
CA ASP A 655 40.99 -57.10 -10.88
C ASP A 655 39.99 -58.25 -10.68
N LYS A 656 39.01 -58.10 -9.79
CA LYS A 656 37.89 -59.04 -9.63
C LYS A 656 36.65 -58.52 -10.36
N GLU A 657 36.01 -59.38 -11.16
CA GLU A 657 34.77 -59.02 -11.86
C GLU A 657 33.65 -58.75 -10.83
N VAL A 658 33.03 -57.56 -10.93
CA VAL A 658 31.93 -57.14 -10.06
C VAL A 658 30.64 -57.02 -10.86
N LYS A 659 29.51 -57.39 -10.24
CA LYS A 659 28.19 -57.24 -10.86
C LYS A 659 27.79 -55.76 -10.86
N SER A 660 27.78 -55.13 -12.03
CA SER A 660 27.35 -53.75 -12.21
C SER A 660 25.95 -53.65 -12.80
N VAL A 661 25.23 -52.58 -12.46
CA VAL A 661 23.92 -52.23 -13.05
C VAL A 661 23.96 -50.85 -13.72
N GLY A 662 22.90 -50.49 -14.45
CA GLY A 662 22.75 -49.14 -14.99
C GLY A 662 22.41 -48.11 -13.91
N ILE A 663 22.81 -46.85 -14.10
CA ILE A 663 22.60 -45.77 -13.11
C ILE A 663 21.15 -45.62 -12.63
N LYS A 664 20.17 -45.72 -13.53
CA LYS A 664 18.75 -45.60 -13.16
C LYS A 664 18.31 -46.72 -12.23
N GLU A 665 18.83 -47.94 -12.45
CA GLU A 665 18.53 -49.09 -11.61
C GLU A 665 19.21 -48.96 -10.24
N ALA A 666 20.49 -48.57 -10.21
CA ALA A 666 21.20 -48.33 -8.95
C ALA A 666 20.52 -47.26 -8.08
N LEU A 667 20.06 -46.16 -8.68
CA LEU A 667 19.33 -45.11 -7.95
C LEU A 667 17.97 -45.60 -7.45
N LYS A 668 17.26 -46.45 -8.20
CA LYS A 668 16.03 -47.09 -7.72
C LYS A 668 16.28 -48.03 -6.55
N MET A 669 17.35 -48.82 -6.60
CA MET A 669 17.76 -49.67 -5.48
C MET A 669 18.05 -48.83 -4.23
N LEU A 670 18.75 -47.69 -4.38
CA LEU A 670 18.98 -46.73 -3.29
C LEU A 670 17.66 -46.16 -2.73
N ILE A 671 16.73 -45.74 -3.60
CA ILE A 671 15.41 -45.23 -3.19
C ILE A 671 14.63 -46.30 -2.43
N LEU A 672 14.62 -47.55 -2.91
CA LEU A 672 13.96 -48.67 -2.25
C LEU A 672 14.57 -48.97 -0.88
N PHE A 673 15.90 -48.91 -0.76
CA PHE A 673 16.59 -49.02 0.52
C PHE A 673 16.15 -47.90 1.48
N LEU A 674 16.16 -46.64 1.02
CA LEU A 674 15.76 -45.49 1.83
C LEU A 674 14.27 -45.52 2.22
N ALA A 675 13.40 -46.07 1.37
CA ALA A 675 11.96 -46.17 1.63
C ALA A 675 11.59 -47.11 2.79
N GLN A 676 12.52 -47.98 3.23
CA GLN A 676 12.35 -48.80 4.43
C GLN A 676 12.30 -47.96 5.71
N TYR A 677 12.72 -46.70 5.63
CA TYR A 677 12.85 -45.76 6.73
C TYR A 677 11.99 -44.52 6.46
N LYS A 678 11.58 -43.84 7.53
CA LYS A 678 10.87 -42.55 7.45
C LYS A 678 11.78 -41.46 8.01
N LYS A 679 11.86 -40.29 7.36
CA LYS A 679 12.69 -39.13 7.77
C LYS A 679 14.20 -39.46 7.81
N ASN A 680 14.77 -39.72 6.64
CA ASN A 680 16.20 -40.07 6.54
C ASN A 680 17.08 -38.83 6.47
N VAL A 681 18.21 -38.89 7.16
CA VAL A 681 19.31 -37.93 6.98
C VAL A 681 20.49 -38.67 6.40
N ILE A 682 20.89 -38.25 5.21
CA ILE A 682 22.05 -38.79 4.53
C ILE A 682 23.31 -38.10 5.05
N ILE A 683 24.23 -38.88 5.60
CA ILE A 683 25.45 -38.45 6.26
C ILE A 683 26.63 -38.85 5.38
N GLY A 684 27.42 -37.88 4.94
CA GLY A 684 28.61 -38.15 4.13
C GLY A 684 29.72 -37.17 4.45
N HIS A 685 30.95 -37.55 4.11
CA HIS A 685 32.11 -36.72 4.37
C HIS A 685 32.38 -35.77 3.21
N ASN A 686 32.30 -34.45 3.45
CA ASN A 686 32.33 -33.43 2.40
C ASN A 686 31.18 -33.55 1.37
N ILE A 687 30.09 -34.20 1.78
CA ILE A 687 28.93 -34.53 0.93
C ILE A 687 28.34 -33.31 0.23
N LYS A 688 28.37 -32.15 0.89
CA LYS A 688 27.82 -30.90 0.37
C LYS A 688 28.55 -30.40 -0.87
N SER A 689 29.86 -30.68 -0.95
CA SER A 689 30.74 -30.13 -1.98
C SER A 689 30.91 -31.07 -3.17
N TYR A 690 30.73 -32.38 -3.00
CA TYR A 690 31.06 -33.37 -4.04
C TYR A 690 29.93 -34.37 -4.30
N ASP A 691 29.67 -35.27 -3.36
CA ASP A 691 28.78 -36.42 -3.50
C ASP A 691 27.37 -35.98 -3.88
N LEU A 692 26.85 -34.98 -3.17
CA LEU A 692 25.49 -34.50 -3.38
C LEU A 692 25.32 -33.80 -4.74
N PRO A 693 26.20 -32.89 -5.18
CA PRO A 693 26.17 -32.38 -6.57
C PRO A 693 26.19 -33.48 -7.65
N VAL A 694 27.02 -34.51 -7.49
CA VAL A 694 27.13 -35.62 -8.47
C VAL A 694 25.87 -36.49 -8.43
N LEU A 695 25.38 -36.82 -7.25
CA LEU A 695 24.13 -37.56 -7.04
C LEU A 695 22.93 -36.81 -7.63
N PHE A 696 22.80 -35.51 -7.36
CA PHE A 696 21.73 -34.68 -7.90
C PHE A 696 21.82 -34.56 -9.43
N CYS A 697 23.03 -34.53 -9.99
CA CYS A 697 23.22 -34.62 -11.43
C CYS A 697 22.68 -35.94 -11.99
N ALA A 698 22.98 -37.07 -11.34
CA ALA A 698 22.49 -38.38 -11.77
C ALA A 698 20.96 -38.51 -11.62
N LEU A 699 20.40 -38.09 -10.48
CA LEU A 699 18.95 -38.08 -10.21
C LEU A 699 18.19 -37.21 -11.21
N ASN A 700 18.71 -36.02 -11.53
CA ASN A 700 18.10 -35.11 -12.49
C ASN A 700 18.14 -35.70 -13.92
N ASN A 701 19.27 -36.29 -14.32
CA ASN A 701 19.40 -36.93 -15.64
C ASN A 701 18.53 -38.18 -15.80
N CYS A 702 18.12 -38.80 -14.69
CA CYS A 702 17.20 -39.94 -14.68
C CYS A 702 15.72 -39.54 -14.41
N SER A 703 15.43 -38.25 -14.17
CA SER A 703 14.10 -37.71 -13.85
C SER A 703 13.44 -38.33 -12.61
N ILE A 704 14.23 -38.70 -11.59
CA ILE A 704 13.75 -39.39 -10.36
C ILE A 704 14.02 -38.57 -9.08
N MET A 705 14.27 -37.26 -9.21
CA MET A 705 14.51 -36.36 -8.06
C MET A 705 13.34 -36.35 -7.07
N ASN A 706 12.10 -36.34 -7.59
CA ASN A 706 10.89 -36.32 -6.75
C ASN A 706 10.73 -37.63 -5.98
N GLU A 707 10.96 -38.78 -6.63
CA GLU A 707 10.91 -40.09 -5.98
C GLU A 707 11.92 -40.18 -4.84
N PHE A 708 13.14 -39.67 -5.06
CA PHE A 708 14.18 -39.61 -4.04
C PHE A 708 13.81 -38.68 -2.87
N SER A 709 13.15 -37.55 -3.13
CA SER A 709 12.77 -36.60 -2.09
C SER A 709 11.79 -37.15 -1.04
N CYS A 710 10.94 -38.12 -1.41
CA CYS A 710 9.87 -38.64 -0.55
C CYS A 710 10.36 -39.22 0.78
N SER A 711 11.59 -39.74 0.81
CA SER A 711 12.15 -40.43 1.99
C SER A 711 13.23 -39.61 2.71
N ILE A 712 13.64 -38.45 2.17
CA ILE A 712 14.79 -37.68 2.67
C ILE A 712 14.34 -36.42 3.39
N LEU A 713 14.73 -36.30 4.65
CA LEU A 713 14.58 -35.08 5.45
C LEU A 713 15.69 -34.06 5.09
N GLY A 714 16.93 -34.54 4.96
CA GLY A 714 18.07 -33.69 4.67
C GLY A 714 19.39 -34.44 4.67
N PHE A 715 20.47 -33.68 4.81
CA PHE A 715 21.84 -34.14 4.72
C PHE A 715 22.66 -33.62 5.89
N LEU A 716 23.74 -34.32 6.25
CA LEU A 716 24.75 -33.87 7.19
C LEU A 716 26.14 -34.00 6.54
N ASP A 717 26.89 -32.89 6.55
CA ASP A 717 28.28 -32.88 6.07
C ASP A 717 29.24 -33.08 7.25
N THR A 718 29.86 -34.26 7.31
CA THR A 718 30.71 -34.61 8.45
C THR A 718 32.05 -33.87 8.45
N LEU A 719 32.49 -33.30 7.33
CA LEU A 719 33.71 -32.47 7.31
C LEU A 719 33.51 -31.20 8.14
N GLN A 720 32.34 -30.57 8.03
CA GLN A 720 32.00 -29.40 8.86
C GLN A 720 31.80 -29.80 10.33
N LEU A 721 31.13 -30.94 10.55
CA LEU A 721 30.92 -31.48 11.89
C LEU A 721 32.24 -31.76 12.60
N PHE A 722 33.15 -32.52 11.98
CA PHE A 722 34.41 -32.93 12.59
C PHE A 722 35.37 -31.74 12.80
N LYS A 723 35.35 -30.72 11.93
CA LYS A 723 36.06 -29.46 12.19
C LYS A 723 35.60 -28.74 13.44
N SER A 724 34.30 -28.85 13.77
CA SER A 724 33.75 -28.25 14.98
C SER A 724 34.04 -29.07 16.25
N LEU A 725 34.06 -30.40 16.14
CA LEU A 725 34.30 -31.30 17.28
C LEU A 725 35.79 -31.44 17.62
N LEU A 726 36.66 -31.46 16.60
CA LEU A 726 38.09 -31.70 16.73
C LEU A 726 38.86 -30.53 16.11
N PRO A 727 38.85 -29.32 16.68
CA PRO A 727 39.54 -28.16 16.09
C PRO A 727 41.07 -28.34 16.13
N GLY A 728 41.76 -27.85 15.10
CA GLY A 728 43.23 -27.74 15.08
C GLY A 728 43.99 -28.95 14.53
N LEU A 729 43.32 -29.93 13.91
CA LEU A 729 43.99 -31.03 13.22
C LEU A 729 44.65 -30.56 11.92
N THR A 730 45.76 -31.20 11.56
CA THR A 730 46.54 -30.90 10.33
C THR A 730 45.83 -31.35 9.06
N SER A 731 44.99 -32.39 9.14
CA SER A 731 44.15 -32.88 8.05
C SER A 731 42.81 -33.37 8.56
N TYR A 732 41.77 -33.13 7.77
CA TYR A 732 40.41 -33.63 8.00
C TYR A 732 39.98 -34.60 6.90
N ALA A 733 40.91 -35.15 6.12
CA ALA A 733 40.58 -36.27 5.24
C ALA A 733 40.07 -37.44 6.09
N GLN A 734 39.06 -38.18 5.60
CA GLN A 734 38.39 -39.22 6.37
C GLN A 734 39.37 -40.28 6.90
N SER A 735 40.26 -40.79 6.06
CA SER A 735 41.30 -41.76 6.44
C SER A 735 42.20 -41.25 7.55
N ASN A 736 42.63 -39.99 7.49
CA ASN A 736 43.45 -39.37 8.52
C ASN A 736 42.69 -39.16 9.83
N LEU A 737 41.42 -38.76 9.75
CA LEU A 737 40.55 -38.64 10.93
C LEU A 737 40.32 -40.00 11.58
N TYR A 738 40.08 -41.03 10.77
CA TYR A 738 39.90 -42.41 11.23
C TYR A 738 41.10 -42.89 12.02
N ASN A 739 42.30 -42.74 11.45
CA ASN A 739 43.55 -43.09 12.13
C ASN A 739 43.80 -42.25 13.39
N THR A 740 43.57 -40.94 13.32
CA THR A 740 43.84 -40.05 14.47
C THR A 740 42.91 -40.32 15.66
N VAL A 741 41.64 -40.68 15.40
CA VAL A 741 40.62 -40.85 16.45
C VAL A 741 40.56 -42.29 16.96
N LEU A 742 40.67 -43.28 16.06
CA LEU A 742 40.48 -44.69 16.38
C LEU A 742 41.78 -45.49 16.42
N ASN A 743 42.90 -44.90 16.00
CA ASN A 743 44.22 -45.56 15.89
C ASN A 743 44.18 -46.86 15.05
N GLU A 744 43.38 -46.83 13.98
CA GLU A 744 43.18 -47.89 13.01
C GLU A 744 43.30 -47.33 11.59
N THR A 745 43.57 -48.19 10.60
CA THR A 745 43.49 -47.84 9.18
C THR A 745 42.44 -48.72 8.50
N TYR A 746 41.83 -48.22 7.43
CA TYR A 746 40.89 -48.98 6.61
C TYR A 746 41.23 -48.79 5.12
N ASP A 747 40.65 -49.63 4.26
CA ASP A 747 40.82 -49.52 2.81
C ASP A 747 39.98 -48.35 2.29
N GLY A 748 40.58 -47.16 2.22
CA GLY A 748 39.91 -45.98 1.68
C GLY A 748 39.75 -46.10 0.18
N HIS A 749 38.71 -45.46 -0.38
CA HIS A 749 38.39 -45.47 -1.81
C HIS A 749 37.65 -46.71 -2.33
N ASP A 750 37.14 -47.54 -1.42
CA ASP A 750 35.92 -48.33 -1.64
C ASP A 750 34.78 -47.65 -0.87
N SER A 751 33.74 -47.21 -1.59
CA SER A 751 32.63 -46.45 -0.97
C SER A 751 31.93 -47.21 0.18
N MET A 752 31.96 -48.54 0.21
CA MET A 752 31.37 -49.32 1.30
C MET A 752 32.24 -49.27 2.56
N GLU A 753 33.56 -49.45 2.40
CA GLU A 753 34.51 -49.32 3.50
C GLU A 753 34.54 -47.88 4.04
N ASP A 754 34.46 -46.88 3.16
CA ASP A 754 34.33 -45.48 3.54
C ASP A 754 33.05 -45.20 4.36
N VAL A 755 31.92 -45.78 3.97
CA VAL A 755 30.66 -45.65 4.70
C VAL A 755 30.71 -46.33 6.08
N VAL A 756 31.34 -47.50 6.17
CA VAL A 756 31.52 -48.22 7.44
C VAL A 756 32.45 -47.46 8.37
N ALA A 757 33.59 -46.99 7.85
CA ALA A 757 34.55 -46.18 8.59
C ALA A 757 33.93 -44.89 9.11
N LEU A 758 33.15 -44.20 8.27
CA LEU A 758 32.45 -42.98 8.64
C LEU A 758 31.41 -43.22 9.74
N SER A 759 30.68 -44.33 9.66
CA SER A 759 29.72 -44.75 10.69
C SER A 759 30.42 -44.98 12.03
N ARG A 760 31.54 -45.72 12.04
CA ARG A 760 32.32 -45.98 13.27
C ARG A 760 32.82 -44.68 13.90
N LEU A 761 33.38 -43.77 13.09
CA LEU A 761 33.82 -42.44 13.53
C LEU A 761 32.69 -41.62 14.15
N PHE A 762 31.54 -41.57 13.47
CA PHE A 762 30.40 -40.79 13.92
C PHE A 762 29.83 -41.32 15.25
N HIS A 763 29.76 -42.64 15.42
CA HIS A 763 29.31 -43.25 16.66
C HIS A 763 30.30 -43.08 17.80
N HIS A 764 31.62 -43.23 17.53
CA HIS A 764 32.66 -43.05 18.53
C HIS A 764 32.71 -41.62 19.08
N LEU A 765 32.61 -40.62 18.20
CA LEU A 765 32.62 -39.20 18.59
C LEU A 765 31.31 -38.72 19.23
N ALA A 766 30.23 -39.50 19.12
CA ALA A 766 28.91 -39.25 19.70
C ALA A 766 28.46 -37.76 19.66
N PRO A 767 28.35 -37.13 18.46
CA PRO A 767 28.10 -35.69 18.35
C PRO A 767 26.78 -35.26 19.00
N SER A 768 26.80 -34.10 19.65
CA SER A 768 25.60 -33.52 20.26
C SER A 768 24.54 -33.19 19.20
N THR A 769 23.28 -33.09 19.64
CA THR A 769 22.16 -32.70 18.78
C THR A 769 22.40 -31.33 18.13
N GLU A 770 22.96 -30.37 18.86
CA GLU A 770 23.27 -29.04 18.34
C GLU A 770 24.34 -29.09 17.24
N ALA A 771 25.41 -29.85 17.44
CA ALA A 771 26.49 -30.00 16.46
C ALA A 771 25.98 -30.63 15.16
N LYS A 772 25.10 -31.64 15.27
CA LYS A 772 24.43 -32.28 14.14
C LYS A 772 23.55 -31.29 13.38
N GLN A 773 22.72 -30.52 14.09
CA GLN A 773 21.86 -29.51 13.49
C GLN A 773 22.65 -28.44 12.72
N LEU A 774 23.72 -27.89 13.31
CA LEU A 774 24.55 -26.85 12.67
C LEU A 774 25.29 -27.33 11.42
N SER A 775 25.61 -28.62 11.36
CA SER A 775 26.32 -29.24 10.21
C SER A 775 25.38 -29.85 9.17
N SER A 776 24.06 -29.72 9.38
CA SER A 776 23.03 -30.31 8.55
C SER A 776 22.33 -29.29 7.65
N PHE A 777 21.65 -29.79 6.61
CA PHE A 777 20.82 -28.97 5.74
C PHE A 777 19.70 -29.78 5.08
N SER A 778 18.54 -29.15 4.85
CA SER A 778 17.34 -29.81 4.34
C SER A 778 17.45 -30.15 2.85
N PHE A 779 16.70 -31.16 2.43
CA PHE A 779 16.59 -31.55 1.03
C PHE A 779 16.18 -30.36 0.14
N ASP A 780 15.11 -29.66 0.51
CA ASP A 780 14.59 -28.52 -0.24
C ASP A 780 15.60 -27.38 -0.40
N SER A 781 16.44 -27.15 0.61
CA SER A 781 17.46 -26.11 0.53
C SER A 781 18.63 -26.52 -0.37
N ALA A 782 19.00 -27.80 -0.36
CA ALA A 782 20.01 -28.36 -1.26
C ALA A 782 19.53 -28.38 -2.72
N ALA A 783 18.29 -28.82 -2.97
CA ALA A 783 17.69 -28.89 -4.30
C ALA A 783 17.62 -27.49 -4.94
N ARG A 784 17.09 -26.50 -4.19
CA ARG A 784 17.05 -25.09 -4.66
C ARG A 784 18.45 -24.55 -4.97
N ARG A 785 19.46 -24.89 -4.18
CA ARG A 785 20.85 -24.47 -4.43
C ARG A 785 21.40 -25.11 -5.71
N TYR A 786 21.12 -26.39 -5.93
CA TYR A 786 21.52 -27.11 -7.13
C TYR A 786 20.87 -26.51 -8.39
N ASP A 787 19.56 -26.30 -8.38
CA ASP A 787 18.83 -25.69 -9.51
C ASP A 787 19.37 -24.29 -9.85
N HIS A 788 19.63 -23.48 -8.83
CA HIS A 788 20.22 -22.16 -9.00
C HIS A 788 21.62 -22.24 -9.65
N ASN A 789 22.46 -23.18 -9.20
CA ASN A 789 23.79 -23.38 -9.78
C ASN A 789 23.71 -23.87 -11.23
N GLN A 790 22.76 -24.74 -11.58
CA GLN A 790 22.56 -25.19 -12.97
C GLN A 790 22.12 -24.03 -13.87
N LYS A 791 21.15 -23.22 -13.44
CA LYS A 791 20.75 -22.01 -14.18
C LYS A 791 21.91 -21.05 -14.38
N THR A 792 22.72 -20.82 -13.35
CA THR A 792 23.93 -19.99 -13.44
C THR A 792 24.90 -20.52 -14.49
N LYS A 793 25.12 -21.84 -14.51
CA LYS A 793 26.01 -22.51 -15.45
C LYS A 793 25.53 -22.39 -16.90
N LEU A 794 24.21 -22.39 -17.13
CA LEU A 794 23.60 -22.20 -18.46
C LEU A 794 23.69 -20.74 -18.94
N LEU A 795 23.54 -19.78 -18.02
CA LEU A 795 23.54 -18.35 -18.35
C LEU A 795 24.95 -17.77 -18.53
N LEU A 796 25.94 -18.26 -17.78
CA LEU A 796 27.30 -17.73 -17.79
C LEU A 796 27.93 -17.66 -19.20
N PRO A 797 27.84 -18.71 -20.07
CA PRO A 797 28.38 -18.65 -21.42
C PRO A 797 27.78 -17.54 -22.29
N THR A 798 26.53 -17.12 -22.02
CA THR A 798 25.91 -16.03 -22.79
C THR A 798 26.64 -14.69 -22.60
N LEU A 799 27.37 -14.52 -21.50
CA LEU A 799 28.09 -13.29 -21.15
C LEU A 799 29.52 -13.24 -21.71
N THR A 800 29.95 -14.28 -22.44
CA THR A 800 31.27 -14.39 -23.06
C THR A 800 31.67 -13.15 -23.89
N PRO A 801 30.78 -12.54 -24.70
CA PRO A 801 31.11 -11.32 -25.46
C PRO A 801 31.61 -10.16 -24.60
N LEU A 802 31.13 -10.05 -23.35
CA LEU A 802 31.56 -8.99 -22.42
C LEU A 802 32.88 -9.35 -21.71
N THR A 803 33.14 -10.63 -21.45
CA THR A 803 34.36 -11.07 -20.79
C THR A 803 35.56 -11.12 -21.72
N GLU A 804 35.38 -11.56 -22.98
CA GLU A 804 36.46 -11.63 -23.98
C GLU A 804 36.95 -10.24 -24.37
N LYS A 805 36.03 -9.29 -24.57
CA LYS A 805 36.37 -7.88 -24.81
C LYS A 805 36.81 -7.13 -23.53
N LYS A 806 36.98 -7.84 -22.41
CA LYS A 806 37.42 -7.30 -21.11
C LYS A 806 36.55 -6.14 -20.57
N VAL A 807 35.27 -6.08 -20.96
CA VAL A 807 34.30 -5.10 -20.44
C VAL A 807 34.01 -5.37 -18.96
N ILE A 808 33.88 -6.65 -18.61
CA ILE A 808 33.68 -7.13 -17.24
C ILE A 808 34.57 -8.32 -16.92
N THR A 809 34.83 -8.56 -15.63
CA THR A 809 35.57 -9.74 -15.17
C THR A 809 34.69 -10.98 -15.17
N LEU A 810 35.31 -12.17 -15.28
CA LEU A 810 34.60 -13.46 -15.15
C LEU A 810 33.83 -13.57 -13.82
N ARG A 811 34.36 -12.98 -12.74
CA ARG A 811 33.67 -12.88 -11.46
C ARG A 811 32.37 -12.08 -11.56
N THR A 812 32.38 -10.94 -12.27
CA THR A 812 31.19 -10.11 -12.47
C THR A 812 30.16 -10.82 -13.35
N ALA A 813 30.63 -11.50 -14.42
CA ALA A 813 29.76 -12.32 -15.26
C ALA A 813 29.06 -13.44 -14.47
N ASN A 814 29.80 -14.11 -13.57
CA ASN A 814 29.20 -15.10 -12.65
C ASN A 814 28.12 -14.50 -11.75
N VAL A 815 28.30 -13.28 -11.24
CA VAL A 815 27.28 -12.62 -10.42
C VAL A 815 26.04 -12.26 -11.25
N ILE A 816 26.23 -11.77 -12.49
CA ILE A 816 25.12 -11.47 -13.42
C ILE A 816 24.33 -12.76 -13.72
N ALA A 817 25.02 -13.83 -14.10
CA ALA A 817 24.41 -15.13 -14.37
C ALA A 817 23.69 -15.71 -13.13
N ALA A 818 24.32 -15.63 -11.96
CA ALA A 818 23.72 -16.09 -10.70
C ALA A 818 22.48 -15.26 -10.33
N SER A 819 22.42 -13.99 -10.73
CA SER A 819 21.21 -13.17 -10.55
C SER A 819 20.08 -13.52 -11.51
N GLY A 820 20.28 -14.52 -12.38
CA GLY A 820 19.32 -14.98 -13.39
C GLY A 820 19.37 -14.22 -14.70
N MET A 821 20.38 -13.36 -14.93
CA MET A 821 20.46 -12.55 -16.15
C MET A 821 21.43 -13.15 -17.18
N SER A 822 21.05 -13.00 -18.45
CA SER A 822 21.85 -13.32 -19.63
C SER A 822 22.33 -12.02 -20.31
N PHE A 823 23.10 -12.17 -21.38
CA PHE A 823 23.43 -11.06 -22.28
C PHE A 823 22.19 -10.43 -22.95
N SER A 824 21.19 -11.22 -23.35
CA SER A 824 19.94 -10.70 -23.95
C SER A 824 19.21 -9.74 -23.02
N HIS A 825 19.09 -10.11 -21.74
CA HIS A 825 18.46 -9.26 -20.73
C HIS A 825 19.19 -7.92 -20.54
N LEU A 826 20.52 -7.91 -20.59
CA LEU A 826 21.29 -6.66 -20.55
C LEU A 826 21.02 -5.81 -21.79
N ARG A 827 21.02 -6.42 -22.98
CA ARG A 827 20.68 -5.73 -24.24
C ARG A 827 19.29 -5.11 -24.19
N ILE A 828 18.29 -5.84 -23.71
CA ILE A 828 16.90 -5.36 -23.55
C ILE A 828 16.83 -4.20 -22.56
N SER A 829 17.49 -4.31 -21.40
CA SER A 829 17.49 -3.21 -20.43
C SER A 829 18.13 -1.93 -21.00
N TYR A 830 19.15 -2.08 -21.86
CA TYR A 830 19.75 -0.95 -22.56
C TYR A 830 18.84 -0.41 -23.69
N ALA A 831 18.15 -1.25 -24.44
CA ALA A 831 17.19 -0.81 -25.45
C ALA A 831 16.03 -0.01 -24.83
N ARG A 832 15.54 -0.43 -23.65
CA ARG A 832 14.40 0.18 -22.96
C ARG A 832 14.69 1.56 -22.34
N ASP A 833 15.81 1.73 -21.65
CA ASP A 833 16.14 3.00 -20.97
C ASP A 833 17.66 3.33 -20.98
N GLY A 834 18.37 2.84 -22.00
CA GLY A 834 19.80 3.08 -22.19
C GLY A 834 20.65 2.69 -21.00
N ARG A 835 21.60 3.56 -20.67
CA ARG A 835 22.44 3.43 -19.47
C ARG A 835 21.63 3.34 -18.17
N GLN A 836 20.51 4.06 -18.08
CA GLN A 836 19.70 4.10 -16.86
C GLN A 836 18.99 2.76 -16.63
N GLY A 837 18.55 2.09 -17.70
CA GLY A 837 17.99 0.73 -17.63
C GLY A 837 19.01 -0.30 -17.12
N ILE A 838 20.24 -0.27 -17.64
CA ILE A 838 21.35 -1.10 -17.13
C ILE A 838 21.63 -0.79 -15.65
N GLU A 839 21.69 0.49 -15.29
CA GLU A 839 21.94 0.92 -13.91
C GLU A 839 20.86 0.40 -12.96
N ASP A 840 19.59 0.51 -13.35
CA ASP A 840 18.45 0.17 -12.52
C ASP A 840 18.34 -1.34 -12.28
N VAL A 841 18.59 -2.16 -13.32
CA VAL A 841 18.59 -3.62 -13.18
C VAL A 841 19.79 -4.11 -12.37
N LEU A 842 21.01 -3.61 -12.63
CA LEU A 842 22.21 -4.06 -11.91
C LEU A 842 22.25 -3.62 -10.44
N LYS A 843 21.63 -2.49 -10.12
CA LYS A 843 21.54 -1.93 -8.76
C LYS A 843 20.30 -2.37 -7.99
N GLU A 844 19.36 -3.07 -8.65
CA GLU A 844 18.14 -3.55 -8.02
C GLU A 844 18.50 -4.29 -6.73
N GLU A 845 17.77 -3.99 -5.65
CA GLU A 845 17.97 -4.67 -4.38
C GLU A 845 16.93 -5.78 -4.26
N ASP A 846 17.37 -6.94 -3.79
CA ASP A 846 16.46 -8.03 -3.45
C ASP A 846 15.64 -7.72 -2.19
N VAL A 847 14.82 -8.69 -1.76
CA VAL A 847 13.99 -8.59 -0.55
C VAL A 847 14.78 -8.32 0.74
N ASN A 848 16.08 -8.63 0.76
CA ASN A 848 16.97 -8.47 1.91
C ASN A 848 17.87 -7.21 1.79
N GLY A 849 17.67 -6.38 0.76
CA GLY A 849 18.47 -5.17 0.53
C GLY A 849 19.86 -5.43 -0.06
N LYS A 850 20.13 -6.66 -0.51
CA LYS A 850 21.39 -6.99 -1.20
C LYS A 850 21.27 -6.62 -2.67
N VAL A 851 22.31 -5.96 -3.17
CA VAL A 851 22.39 -5.50 -4.56
C VAL A 851 22.46 -6.70 -5.50
N ARG A 852 21.67 -6.66 -6.58
CA ARG A 852 21.59 -7.70 -7.60
C ARG A 852 22.96 -8.03 -8.20
N VAL A 853 23.69 -7.01 -8.65
CA VAL A 853 25.04 -7.18 -9.21
C VAL A 853 26.03 -6.18 -8.63
N THR A 854 25.85 -4.88 -8.86
CA THR A 854 26.85 -3.87 -8.46
C THR A 854 26.29 -2.46 -8.36
N LYS A 855 26.84 -1.68 -7.42
CA LYS A 855 26.63 -0.22 -7.33
C LYS A 855 27.69 0.59 -8.09
N SER A 856 28.70 -0.06 -8.66
CA SER A 856 29.82 0.59 -9.34
C SER A 856 29.39 1.27 -10.63
N LYS A 857 29.57 2.60 -10.70
CA LYS A 857 29.31 3.38 -11.92
C LYS A 857 30.23 2.95 -13.06
N LYS A 858 31.49 2.60 -12.78
CA LYS A 858 32.47 2.18 -13.80
C LYS A 858 31.99 0.95 -14.58
N ILE A 859 31.41 -0.04 -13.89
CA ILE A 859 30.91 -1.27 -14.53
C ILE A 859 29.66 -0.97 -15.37
N VAL A 860 28.74 -0.17 -14.83
CA VAL A 860 27.53 0.27 -15.56
C VAL A 860 27.92 1.03 -16.83
N ASP A 861 28.88 1.94 -16.73
CA ASP A 861 29.37 2.74 -17.85
C ASP A 861 30.02 1.83 -18.91
N ALA A 862 30.92 0.93 -18.51
CA ALA A 862 31.58 0.00 -19.43
C ALA A 862 30.60 -0.88 -20.22
N ILE A 863 29.58 -1.43 -19.54
CA ILE A 863 28.54 -2.25 -20.20
C ILE A 863 27.70 -1.37 -21.15
N SER A 864 27.33 -0.16 -20.73
CA SER A 864 26.53 0.76 -21.53
C SER A 864 27.29 1.24 -22.77
N ASP A 865 28.57 1.55 -22.64
CA ASP A 865 29.44 1.98 -23.73
C ASP A 865 29.64 0.85 -24.74
N PHE A 866 29.75 -0.41 -24.26
CA PHE A 866 29.77 -1.58 -25.12
C PHE A 866 28.50 -1.67 -25.97
N PHE A 867 27.30 -1.57 -25.37
CA PHE A 867 26.05 -1.60 -26.14
C PHE A 867 25.85 -0.38 -27.03
N LYS A 868 26.36 0.79 -26.63
CA LYS A 868 26.38 2.00 -27.48
C LYS A 868 27.25 1.82 -28.73
N SER A 869 28.32 1.03 -28.61
CA SER A 869 29.25 0.76 -29.71
C SER A 869 28.73 -0.31 -30.69
N LEU A 870 27.71 -1.07 -30.31
CA LEU A 870 27.04 -2.02 -31.20
C LEU A 870 26.08 -1.26 -32.12
N LYS A 871 26.16 -1.51 -33.43
CA LYS A 871 25.22 -0.94 -34.41
C LYS A 871 23.83 -1.56 -34.21
N PRO A 872 22.74 -0.90 -34.65
CA PRO A 872 21.37 -1.37 -34.39
C PRO A 872 21.01 -2.78 -34.91
N ASP A 873 21.84 -3.41 -35.74
CA ASP A 873 21.57 -4.70 -36.39
C ASP A 873 22.65 -5.79 -36.15
N GLU A 874 23.45 -5.69 -35.08
CA GLU A 874 24.29 -6.78 -34.54
C GLU A 874 23.81 -7.21 -33.13
#